data_AF-A0AA96TEK9-F1
#
_entry.id   AF-A0AA96TEK9-F1
#
_cell.length_a   1.000
_cell.length_b   1.000
_cell.length_c   1.000
_cell.angle_alpha   90.00
_cell.angle_beta   90.00
_cell.angle_gamma   90.00
#
_symmetry.space_group_name_H-M   'P 1'
#
loop_
_entity.id
_entity.type
_entity.pdbx_description
1 polymer ?
#
loop_
_entity_poly.entity_id
_entity_poly.type
_entity_poly.pdbx_seq_one_letter_code
_entity_poly.pdbx_strand_id
1 'polypeptide(L)'
;MQEERAVVQQQFEVEQVMPVEQLQEMRPEPEPQAPAPVNASVVFAGPTLVVGPPEGASQMALTLARSLPADRGRTVAVIDFPPGGETTFWQSAANALRGRGPIRLAVSYAGSMRPTAPAQWLAAQLQAEVIAPDGALTTVPGAAFVTGATGYGSWLRFLPGASPTPFGRRFPVPAWEAMDPNSAWPTGEIGIAEPIPAGLWLRAQSVPFDPNSQDARAIVALPCRENVLTIVVGGPGQPSIPTEEICRLLTALPSAARTRVRLVQYDLDAGEQAQLVAEHLGEAINIYTGLPVSNLREGGGAVVVAVDRRGQPTWHPFVTEMRCVPRALQEENEVSGYRNPVPGLAELTPGVFGLGDGVVLEVVASGLWVREATAAGGADVRALPVDPEWARLTVGTPGRTTPGAVAVAGAALVERLEPEVRKLLRLVFCDATETAIPWPEATEEPVTEPAAVSDPVEDDENTRSGPAHALVTEPEPGPEPVPEPDADPDTVRVQMPVPNSLRAQLSPHVEVPTQVTDSPAIEEPPAEQPPEDASALEIPLRIEGPVPTPPSPSWQQKNSRWGEELISDRETVAADHRTTDVERDAVRRILGERYPAFATAVGRLLAQRPGPLVDPVPVETTVTELAALSAYLGQDEDLVVETLRTGTLGRLQPYIAAVVAGLRRLPLHQGITTCWSVAPPNITNHFRTGDVLVEHGILNTHANPQESFDGGVEYLVWSLTGRRVEVVDRRAGVVNERVLFPPATAFKVLAVSESDGSAPTQVLLQEAGDARGERQLAQLRPSVLTQLERAAVALRSLSNA
;
A
#
# COMPACT_ATOMS: atom_id res chain seq x y z
N MET A 1 52.18 -29.87 65.68
CA MET A 1 51.29 -30.43 64.65
C MET A 1 52.10 -30.41 63.36
N GLN A 2 52.74 -31.53 63.00
CA GLN A 2 52.08 -32.66 62.32
C GLN A 2 51.44 -32.13 61.02
N GLU A 3 51.92 -32.42 59.82
CA GLU A 3 52.76 -33.51 59.32
C GLU A 3 53.67 -32.99 58.20
N GLU A 4 54.98 -33.14 58.39
CA GLU A 4 55.98 -33.01 57.34
C GLU A 4 56.01 -34.26 56.47
N ARG A 5 56.32 -34.02 55.20
CA ARG A 5 57.04 -34.92 54.29
C ARG A 5 57.97 -35.92 55.02
N ALA A 6 57.54 -37.16 55.09
CA ALA A 6 58.36 -38.36 55.24
C ALA A 6 57.37 -39.51 54.95
N VAL A 7 57.55 -40.41 53.99
CA VAL A 7 58.62 -41.40 53.91
C VAL A 7 58.43 -42.09 52.56
N VAL A 8 59.42 -41.85 51.71
CA VAL A 8 59.95 -42.76 50.69
C VAL A 8 60.04 -44.19 51.26
N GLN A 9 59.66 -45.21 50.49
CA GLN A 9 59.92 -46.64 50.78
C GLN A 9 59.13 -47.28 51.94
N GLN A 10 58.26 -48.24 51.63
CA GLN A 10 58.22 -49.59 52.22
C GLN A 10 57.19 -50.46 51.47
N GLN A 11 57.67 -51.44 50.69
CA GLN A 11 57.56 -52.90 50.93
C GLN A 11 56.28 -53.48 50.28
N PHE A 12 56.31 -54.12 49.10
CA PHE A 12 56.95 -55.39 48.70
C PHE A 12 56.74 -56.57 49.67
N GLU A 13 56.10 -57.62 49.09
CA GLU A 13 55.99 -59.04 49.48
C GLU A 13 55.15 -59.37 50.73
N VAL A 14 54.26 -60.37 50.72
CA VAL A 14 54.49 -61.82 50.51
C VAL A 14 53.19 -62.45 49.95
N GLU A 15 53.17 -63.00 48.73
CA GLU A 15 53.46 -64.40 48.39
C GLU A 15 52.35 -65.39 48.81
N GLN A 16 51.50 -65.78 47.84
CA GLN A 16 50.96 -67.14 47.81
C GLN A 16 51.27 -67.75 46.44
N VAL A 17 52.07 -68.79 46.51
CA VAL A 17 52.68 -69.56 45.42
C VAL A 17 51.85 -70.83 45.19
N MET A 18 51.37 -70.97 43.95
CA MET A 18 51.22 -72.22 43.14
C MET A 18 50.04 -73.18 43.42
N PRO A 19 49.52 -73.94 42.41
CA PRO A 19 50.28 -74.44 41.25
C PRO A 19 49.68 -74.27 39.84
N VAL A 20 50.61 -74.34 38.89
CA VAL A 20 50.46 -74.49 37.44
C VAL A 20 50.14 -75.94 37.11
N GLU A 21 48.99 -76.16 36.46
CA GLU A 21 48.63 -77.26 35.56
C GLU A 21 47.25 -76.85 35.02
N GLN A 22 47.02 -76.47 33.77
CA GLN A 22 47.31 -77.18 32.53
C GLN A 22 47.38 -76.16 31.37
N LEU A 23 48.37 -76.35 30.50
CA LEU A 23 48.47 -75.73 29.18
C LEU A 23 47.26 -76.15 28.33
N GLN A 24 46.31 -75.25 28.13
CA GLN A 24 45.44 -75.26 26.95
C GLN A 24 45.80 -74.05 26.09
N GLU A 25 46.18 -74.33 24.84
CA GLU A 25 46.53 -73.38 23.80
C GLU A 25 45.42 -72.32 23.64
N MET A 26 45.60 -71.15 24.27
CA MET A 26 44.83 -69.97 23.94
C MET A 26 45.44 -69.33 22.69
N ARG A 27 44.83 -69.67 21.57
CA ARG A 27 44.86 -68.96 20.28
C ARG A 27 44.94 -67.44 20.52
N PRO A 28 45.81 -66.68 19.83
CA PRO A 28 45.85 -65.24 19.97
C PRO A 28 44.46 -64.67 19.69
N GLU A 29 43.97 -63.83 20.62
CA GLU A 29 42.77 -63.03 20.40
C GLU A 29 42.91 -62.31 19.06
N PRO A 30 41.90 -62.36 18.18
CA PRO A 30 41.93 -61.60 16.95
C PRO A 30 42.02 -60.12 17.33
N GLU A 31 42.98 -59.40 16.73
CA GLU A 31 42.97 -57.93 16.72
C GLU A 31 41.53 -57.46 16.48
N PRO A 32 41.05 -56.40 17.17
CA PRO A 32 39.72 -55.87 16.94
C PRO A 32 39.58 -55.57 15.45
N GLN A 33 38.81 -56.39 14.74
CA GLN A 33 38.55 -56.24 13.33
C GLN A 33 38.01 -54.83 13.12
N ALA A 34 38.69 -54.06 12.26
CA ALA A 34 38.18 -52.79 11.78
C ALA A 34 36.71 -53.02 11.34
N PRO A 35 35.76 -52.18 11.80
CA PRO A 35 34.36 -52.37 11.46
C PRO A 35 34.24 -52.46 9.94
N ALA A 36 33.51 -53.47 9.47
CA ALA A 36 33.23 -53.66 8.05
C ALA A 36 32.73 -52.34 7.45
N PRO A 37 33.16 -51.95 6.24
CA PRO A 37 32.76 -50.69 5.64
C PRO A 37 31.23 -50.63 5.57
N VAL A 38 30.63 -49.68 6.30
CA VAL A 38 29.21 -49.39 6.19
C VAL A 38 29.00 -48.92 4.75
N ASN A 39 28.28 -49.71 3.95
CA ASN A 39 28.00 -49.39 2.56
C ASN A 39 27.22 -48.07 2.50
N ALA A 40 27.85 -46.98 2.08
CA ALA A 40 27.14 -45.73 1.86
C ALA A 40 26.34 -45.80 0.55
N SER A 41 25.14 -45.23 0.54
CA SER A 41 24.44 -44.96 -0.71
C SER A 41 25.07 -43.72 -1.37
N VAL A 42 25.16 -43.75 -2.70
CA VAL A 42 25.72 -42.66 -3.49
C VAL A 42 24.76 -42.35 -4.63
N VAL A 43 24.17 -41.16 -4.59
CA VAL A 43 23.15 -40.73 -5.57
C VAL A 43 23.47 -39.32 -6.03
N PHE A 44 23.20 -39.01 -7.30
CA PHE A 44 23.25 -37.63 -7.80
C PHE A 44 21.89 -36.95 -7.67
N ALA A 45 21.89 -35.72 -7.19
CA ALA A 45 20.74 -34.84 -7.19
C ALA A 45 21.12 -33.56 -7.96
N GLY A 46 20.73 -33.50 -9.24
CA GLY A 46 21.28 -32.51 -10.17
C GLY A 46 22.78 -32.78 -10.40
N PRO A 47 23.64 -31.74 -10.38
CA PRO A 47 25.09 -31.90 -10.52
C PRO A 47 25.80 -32.32 -9.22
N THR A 48 25.08 -32.37 -8.09
CA THR A 48 25.66 -32.60 -6.76
C THR A 48 25.57 -34.07 -6.37
N LEU A 49 26.64 -34.60 -5.80
CA LEU A 49 26.71 -35.94 -5.24
C LEU A 49 26.19 -35.95 -3.79
N VAL A 50 25.30 -36.89 -3.47
CA VAL A 50 24.83 -37.13 -2.10
C VAL A 50 25.35 -38.47 -1.64
N VAL A 51 26.08 -38.45 -0.52
CA VAL A 51 26.57 -39.65 0.16
C VAL A 51 25.75 -39.83 1.42
N GLY A 52 24.90 -40.85 1.46
CA GLY A 52 23.97 -41.10 2.54
C GLY A 52 24.06 -42.50 3.10
N PRO A 53 23.22 -42.82 4.10
CA PRO A 53 23.23 -44.14 4.73
C PRO A 53 22.80 -45.22 3.72
N PRO A 54 23.09 -46.52 3.99
CA PRO A 54 22.81 -47.61 3.06
C PRO A 54 21.34 -47.67 2.60
N GLU A 55 20.41 -47.26 3.46
CA GLU A 55 18.97 -47.24 3.21
C GLU A 55 18.55 -46.19 2.17
N GLY A 56 19.43 -45.23 1.87
CA GLY A 56 19.21 -44.14 0.91
C GLY A 56 19.34 -42.75 1.53
N ALA A 57 19.60 -41.75 0.70
CA ALA A 57 19.72 -40.36 1.13
C ALA A 57 18.38 -39.75 1.57
N SER A 58 18.42 -38.95 2.62
CA SER A 58 17.28 -38.20 3.16
C SER A 58 16.77 -37.14 2.17
N GLN A 59 15.48 -36.79 2.28
CA GLN A 59 14.89 -35.72 1.47
C GLN A 59 15.53 -34.35 1.73
N MET A 60 16.00 -34.12 2.96
CA MET A 60 16.71 -32.89 3.31
C MET A 60 18.05 -32.78 2.55
N ALA A 61 18.84 -33.86 2.55
CA ALA A 61 20.11 -33.90 1.83
C ALA A 61 19.92 -33.79 0.32
N LEU A 62 18.90 -34.45 -0.25
CA LEU A 62 18.56 -34.33 -1.67
C LEU A 62 18.11 -32.90 -2.03
N THR A 63 17.36 -32.23 -1.16
CA THR A 63 16.91 -30.84 -1.39
C THR A 63 18.07 -29.87 -1.34
N LEU A 64 18.95 -29.99 -0.33
CA LEU A 64 20.19 -29.22 -0.25
C LEU A 64 21.08 -29.45 -1.48
N ALA A 65 21.24 -30.69 -1.92
CA ALA A 65 22.05 -31.02 -3.08
C ALA A 65 21.53 -30.37 -4.37
N ARG A 66 20.21 -30.26 -4.54
CA ARG A 66 19.57 -29.58 -5.68
C ARG A 66 19.70 -28.05 -5.62
N SER A 67 19.81 -27.46 -4.43
CA SER A 67 19.97 -26.00 -4.29
C SER A 67 21.42 -25.53 -4.49
N LEU A 68 22.39 -26.43 -4.44
CA LEU A 68 23.81 -26.10 -4.60
C LEU A 68 24.19 -25.84 -6.07
N PRO A 69 24.99 -24.79 -6.34
CA PRO A 69 25.54 -24.55 -7.66
C PRO A 69 26.51 -25.66 -8.11
N ALA A 70 26.65 -25.84 -9.42
CA ALA A 70 27.67 -26.71 -9.99
C ALA A 70 29.08 -26.08 -9.87
N ASP A 71 30.09 -26.88 -9.54
CA ASP A 71 31.50 -26.46 -9.60
C ASP A 71 32.19 -27.20 -10.77
N ARG A 72 32.61 -26.46 -11.81
CA ARG A 72 33.23 -27.07 -13.00
C ARG A 72 34.59 -27.72 -12.70
N GLY A 73 35.25 -27.36 -11.60
CA GLY A 73 36.56 -27.88 -11.21
C GLY A 73 36.54 -28.90 -10.07
N ARG A 74 35.38 -29.17 -9.45
CA ARG A 74 35.27 -29.99 -8.23
C ARG A 74 34.00 -30.80 -8.21
N THR A 75 34.04 -31.98 -7.60
CA THR A 75 32.81 -32.70 -7.26
C THR A 75 32.18 -32.04 -6.04
N VAL A 76 30.98 -31.46 -6.21
CA VAL A 76 30.18 -30.95 -5.09
C VAL A 76 29.53 -32.14 -4.38
N ALA A 77 29.74 -32.26 -3.08
CA ALA A 77 29.30 -33.38 -2.27
C ALA A 77 28.56 -32.92 -1.01
N VAL A 78 27.38 -33.51 -0.77
CA VAL A 78 26.62 -33.42 0.48
C VAL A 78 26.74 -34.76 1.21
N ILE A 79 26.98 -34.72 2.51
CA ILE A 79 26.98 -35.94 3.35
C ILE A 79 25.74 -35.92 4.22
N ASP A 80 24.94 -36.97 4.09
CA ASP A 80 23.75 -37.24 4.88
C ASP A 80 24.11 -38.25 5.97
N PHE A 81 24.24 -37.77 7.21
CA PHE A 81 24.71 -38.59 8.31
C PHE A 81 23.58 -39.48 8.85
N PRO A 82 23.82 -40.78 9.10
CA PRO A 82 22.87 -41.60 9.83
C PRO A 82 22.68 -41.08 11.26
N PRO A 83 21.47 -41.22 11.85
CA PRO A 83 21.21 -40.78 13.21
C PRO A 83 22.21 -41.36 14.21
N GLY A 84 22.92 -40.51 14.95
CA GLY A 84 23.91 -40.93 15.96
C GLY A 84 25.25 -41.45 15.41
N GLY A 85 25.49 -41.40 14.09
CA GLY A 85 26.70 -41.93 13.44
C GLY A 85 27.65 -40.88 12.85
N GLU A 86 27.53 -39.60 13.23
CA GLU A 86 28.23 -38.48 12.59
C GLU A 86 29.76 -38.61 12.57
N THR A 87 30.36 -39.22 13.59
CA THR A 87 31.83 -39.34 13.69
C THR A 87 32.37 -40.54 12.90
N THR A 88 31.63 -41.65 12.87
CA THR A 88 32.09 -42.92 12.24
C THR A 88 31.81 -42.96 10.74
N PHE A 89 30.81 -42.22 10.26
CA PHE A 89 30.38 -42.24 8.86
C PHE A 89 31.36 -41.57 7.89
N TRP A 90 32.28 -40.73 8.38
CA TRP A 90 33.31 -40.08 7.56
C TRP A 90 34.20 -41.05 6.78
N GLN A 91 34.46 -42.24 7.32
CA GLN A 91 35.22 -43.29 6.61
C GLN A 91 34.46 -43.81 5.39
N SER A 92 33.15 -44.03 5.53
CA SER A 92 32.29 -44.42 4.41
C SER A 92 32.18 -43.30 3.38
N ALA A 93 32.10 -42.05 3.83
CA ALA A 93 32.12 -40.90 2.93
C ALA A 93 33.44 -40.76 2.15
N ALA A 94 34.58 -40.94 2.82
CA ALA A 94 35.89 -40.96 2.17
C ALA A 94 35.98 -42.06 1.11
N ASN A 95 35.51 -43.28 1.42
CA ASN A 95 35.45 -44.39 0.46
C ASN A 95 34.61 -44.03 -0.77
N ALA A 96 33.43 -43.42 -0.58
CA ALA A 96 32.52 -43.04 -1.67
C ALA A 96 33.06 -41.90 -2.56
N LEU A 97 33.91 -41.04 -2.00
CA LEU A 97 34.50 -39.88 -2.68
C LEU A 97 35.84 -40.18 -3.37
N ARG A 98 36.46 -41.34 -3.13
CA ARG A 98 37.73 -41.70 -3.77
C ARG A 98 37.64 -41.65 -5.30
N GLY A 99 38.68 -41.09 -5.92
CA GLY A 99 38.81 -41.01 -7.38
C GLY A 99 37.93 -39.94 -8.05
N ARG A 100 37.20 -39.11 -7.28
CA ARG A 100 36.31 -38.06 -7.81
C ARG A 100 36.98 -36.68 -7.94
N GLY A 101 38.30 -36.62 -7.80
CA GLY A 101 39.09 -35.39 -7.91
C GLY A 101 38.92 -34.46 -6.71
N PRO A 102 39.23 -33.16 -6.87
CA PRO A 102 38.95 -32.13 -5.87
C PRO A 102 37.48 -32.13 -5.45
N ILE A 103 37.23 -31.97 -4.14
CA ILE A 103 35.88 -32.04 -3.56
C ILE A 103 35.48 -30.68 -2.99
N ARG A 104 34.23 -30.28 -3.23
CA ARG A 104 33.57 -29.23 -2.46
C ARG A 104 32.53 -29.86 -1.55
N LEU A 105 32.81 -29.85 -0.27
CA LEU A 105 32.02 -30.50 0.77
C LEU A 105 31.02 -29.50 1.37
N ALA A 106 29.75 -29.69 1.06
CA ALA A 106 28.64 -28.87 1.55
C ALA A 106 28.07 -29.46 2.86
N VAL A 107 28.88 -29.41 3.92
CA VAL A 107 28.51 -29.84 5.28
C VAL A 107 28.89 -28.74 6.26
N SER A 108 27.91 -28.17 6.95
CA SER A 108 28.13 -27.11 7.95
C SER A 108 29.22 -27.51 8.95
N TYR A 109 30.11 -26.56 9.26
CA TYR A 109 31.23 -26.72 10.20
C TYR A 109 32.27 -27.81 9.86
N ALA A 110 32.19 -28.47 8.70
CA ALA A 110 33.16 -29.50 8.31
C ALA A 110 34.57 -28.95 8.12
N GLY A 111 34.68 -27.65 7.80
CA GLY A 111 35.93 -26.90 7.73
C GLY A 111 36.24 -26.10 8.99
N SER A 112 35.63 -26.37 10.14
CA SER A 112 35.92 -25.61 11.38
C SER A 112 37.42 -25.65 11.72
N MET A 113 37.95 -24.64 12.41
CA MET A 113 39.37 -24.59 12.80
C MET A 113 39.75 -25.54 13.95
N ARG A 114 38.90 -26.55 14.24
CA ARG A 114 39.15 -27.52 15.31
C ARG A 114 40.17 -28.58 14.84
N PRO A 115 41.02 -29.12 15.72
CA PRO A 115 41.95 -30.20 15.35
C PRO A 115 41.27 -31.45 14.79
N THR A 116 39.98 -31.65 15.10
CA THR A 116 39.14 -32.76 14.65
C THR A 116 38.31 -32.42 13.40
N ALA A 117 38.60 -31.31 12.72
CA ALA A 117 37.84 -30.87 11.55
C ALA A 117 37.83 -31.94 10.44
N PRO A 118 36.65 -32.43 10.03
CA PRO A 118 36.57 -33.51 9.05
C PRO A 118 37.20 -33.19 7.69
N ALA A 119 37.19 -31.92 7.26
CA ALA A 119 37.70 -31.54 5.93
C ALA A 119 39.21 -31.75 5.77
N GLN A 120 40.02 -31.42 6.79
CA GLN A 120 41.48 -31.63 6.74
C GLN A 120 41.81 -33.13 6.72
N TRP A 121 41.11 -33.92 7.52
CA TRP A 121 41.25 -35.37 7.53
C TRP A 121 40.83 -35.97 6.17
N LEU A 122 39.71 -35.52 5.61
CA LEU A 122 39.21 -35.99 4.32
C LEU A 122 40.17 -35.64 3.17
N ALA A 123 40.76 -34.44 3.18
CA ALA A 123 41.79 -34.05 2.21
C ALA A 123 43.01 -35.00 2.28
N ALA A 124 43.47 -35.34 3.48
CA ALA A 124 44.55 -36.29 3.67
C ALA A 124 44.18 -37.72 3.22
N GLN A 125 42.95 -38.18 3.45
CA GLN A 125 42.51 -39.51 3.01
C GLN A 125 42.32 -39.61 1.49
N LEU A 126 41.80 -38.56 0.86
CA LEU A 126 41.56 -38.52 -0.58
C LEU A 126 42.82 -38.15 -1.38
N GLN A 127 43.85 -37.63 -0.72
CA GLN A 127 45.03 -37.01 -1.36
C GLN A 127 44.62 -35.98 -2.42
N ALA A 128 43.56 -35.22 -2.12
CA ALA A 128 42.95 -34.25 -3.00
C ALA A 128 42.54 -33.00 -2.22
N GLU A 129 42.35 -31.90 -2.94
CA GLU A 129 41.83 -30.67 -2.36
C GLU A 129 40.38 -30.88 -1.87
N VAL A 130 40.10 -30.38 -0.66
CA VAL A 130 38.75 -30.32 -0.10
C VAL A 130 38.44 -28.88 0.23
N ILE A 131 37.28 -28.38 -0.22
CA ILE A 131 36.75 -27.07 0.19
C ILE A 131 35.53 -27.31 1.08
N ALA A 132 35.53 -26.76 2.29
CA ALA A 132 34.45 -26.96 3.26
C ALA A 132 34.16 -25.69 4.06
N PRO A 133 32.91 -25.46 4.50
CA PRO A 133 32.57 -24.27 5.27
C PRO A 133 33.05 -24.40 6.73
N ASP A 134 33.60 -23.33 7.30
CA ASP A 134 34.00 -23.29 8.71
C ASP A 134 32.86 -22.91 9.66
N GLY A 135 31.75 -22.43 9.11
CA GLY A 135 30.52 -22.06 9.82
C GLY A 135 29.28 -22.82 9.33
N ALA A 136 28.10 -22.30 9.68
CA ALA A 136 26.83 -22.84 9.22
C ALA A 136 26.62 -22.53 7.74
N LEU A 137 26.21 -23.53 6.97
CA LEU A 137 25.93 -23.39 5.56
C LEU A 137 24.48 -22.97 5.33
N THR A 138 24.28 -21.88 4.61
CA THR A 138 22.96 -21.42 4.14
C THR A 138 22.95 -21.39 2.62
N THR A 139 21.89 -21.89 1.99
CA THR A 139 21.74 -21.81 0.53
C THR A 139 20.69 -20.78 0.16
N VAL A 140 21.05 -19.92 -0.80
CA VAL A 140 20.14 -19.00 -1.47
C VAL A 140 20.11 -19.31 -2.96
N PRO A 141 19.11 -18.84 -3.70
CA PRO A 141 19.11 -18.95 -5.14
C PRO A 141 20.39 -18.36 -5.74
N GLY A 142 21.14 -19.18 -6.47
CA GLY A 142 22.40 -18.80 -7.10
C GLY A 142 23.67 -18.94 -6.25
N ALA A 143 23.59 -19.14 -4.93
CA ALA A 143 24.80 -19.31 -4.10
C ALA A 143 24.58 -20.07 -2.79
N ALA A 144 25.69 -20.61 -2.26
CA ALA A 144 25.79 -21.09 -0.90
C ALA A 144 26.72 -20.19 -0.08
N PHE A 145 26.27 -19.78 1.09
CA PHE A 145 26.90 -18.79 1.95
C PHE A 145 27.24 -19.38 3.33
N VAL A 146 28.40 -19.01 3.87
CA VAL A 146 28.82 -19.42 5.21
C VAL A 146 28.45 -18.35 6.23
N THR A 147 27.62 -18.72 7.20
CA THR A 147 27.21 -17.87 8.33
C THR A 147 27.97 -18.27 9.61
N GLY A 148 28.27 -17.29 10.46
CA GLY A 148 28.84 -17.53 11.79
C GLY A 148 30.20 -16.87 12.06
N ALA A 149 30.49 -16.64 13.34
CA ALA A 149 31.60 -15.83 13.85
C ALA A 149 32.71 -16.62 14.59
N THR A 150 32.60 -17.96 14.67
CA THR A 150 33.56 -18.80 15.42
C THR A 150 34.81 -19.18 14.62
N GLY A 151 35.11 -18.43 13.55
CA GLY A 151 36.19 -18.65 12.59
C GLY A 151 36.30 -17.49 11.60
N TYR A 152 36.67 -17.77 10.36
CA TYR A 152 36.70 -16.78 9.27
C TYR A 152 35.29 -16.51 8.70
N GLY A 153 34.33 -17.43 8.92
CA GLY A 153 32.98 -17.34 8.37
C GLY A 153 33.02 -17.46 6.86
N SER A 154 33.77 -18.44 6.37
CA SER A 154 34.11 -18.62 4.95
C SER A 154 34.24 -20.09 4.58
N TRP A 155 34.20 -20.37 3.28
CA TRP A 155 34.71 -21.61 2.74
C TRP A 155 36.22 -21.64 2.94
N LEU A 156 36.74 -22.73 3.51
CA LEU A 156 38.17 -22.93 3.65
C LEU A 156 38.64 -24.00 2.66
N ARG A 157 39.81 -23.75 2.07
CA ARG A 157 40.51 -24.69 1.20
C ARG A 157 41.50 -25.48 2.03
N PHE A 158 41.40 -26.81 1.95
CA PHE A 158 42.25 -27.77 2.62
C PHE A 158 43.06 -28.55 1.58
N LEU A 159 44.38 -28.56 1.75
CA LEU A 159 45.29 -29.41 0.98
C LEU A 159 45.89 -30.48 1.92
N PRO A 160 46.26 -31.65 1.39
CA PRO A 160 46.91 -32.69 2.19
C PRO A 160 48.17 -32.15 2.89
N GLY A 161 48.19 -32.20 4.23
CA GLY A 161 49.35 -31.80 5.04
C GLY A 161 49.66 -30.30 5.10
N ALA A 162 48.80 -29.43 4.55
CA ALA A 162 48.97 -27.97 4.62
C ALA A 162 47.94 -27.34 5.56
N SER A 163 48.23 -26.12 6.03
CA SER A 163 47.26 -25.32 6.79
C SER A 163 46.12 -24.84 5.89
N PRO A 164 44.87 -24.76 6.41
CA PRO A 164 43.74 -24.29 5.64
C PRO A 164 43.86 -22.80 5.27
N THR A 165 43.39 -22.44 4.08
CA THR A 165 43.37 -21.05 3.59
C THR A 165 41.95 -20.61 3.26
N PRO A 166 41.54 -19.36 3.58
CA PRO A 166 40.24 -18.84 3.17
C PRO A 166 40.01 -18.89 1.65
N PHE A 167 38.77 -19.20 1.27
CA PHE A 167 38.34 -19.39 -0.13
C PHE A 167 37.01 -18.66 -0.42
N GLY A 168 36.79 -17.53 0.26
CA GLY A 168 35.59 -16.70 0.10
C GLY A 168 34.40 -17.18 0.94
N ARG A 169 33.42 -16.31 1.14
CA ARG A 169 32.19 -16.57 1.90
C ARG A 169 31.09 -17.20 1.06
N ARG A 170 31.11 -16.98 -0.27
CA ARG A 170 30.07 -17.43 -1.20
C ARG A 170 30.60 -18.50 -2.14
N PHE A 171 29.72 -19.40 -2.55
CA PHE A 171 29.97 -20.39 -3.59
C PHE A 171 28.80 -20.39 -4.59
N PRO A 172 29.04 -20.08 -5.88
CA PRO A 172 30.29 -19.59 -6.46
C PRO A 172 30.70 -18.23 -5.88
N VAL A 173 31.98 -17.88 -6.00
CA VAL A 173 32.50 -16.57 -5.60
C VAL A 173 32.08 -15.57 -6.68
N PRO A 174 31.20 -14.59 -6.39
CA PRO A 174 30.81 -13.59 -7.37
C PRO A 174 31.97 -12.63 -7.66
N ALA A 175 31.95 -12.00 -8.83
CA ALA A 175 33.03 -11.13 -9.30
C ALA A 175 33.27 -9.90 -8.39
N TRP A 176 32.28 -9.54 -7.58
CA TRP A 176 32.33 -8.42 -6.65
C TRP A 176 32.81 -8.77 -5.25
N GLU A 177 32.94 -10.06 -4.87
CA GLU A 177 33.23 -10.44 -3.47
C GLU A 177 34.59 -9.91 -2.97
N ALA A 178 35.61 -9.85 -3.84
CA ALA A 178 36.91 -9.29 -3.49
C ALA A 178 36.85 -7.81 -3.06
N MET A 179 35.71 -7.14 -3.32
CA MET A 179 35.48 -5.73 -3.08
C MET A 179 34.55 -5.48 -1.88
N ASP A 180 33.99 -6.54 -1.30
CA ASP A 180 33.03 -6.53 -0.19
C ASP A 180 33.77 -6.68 1.14
N PRO A 181 33.44 -5.91 2.19
CA PRO A 181 33.92 -6.21 3.53
C PRO A 181 33.48 -7.58 4.03
N ASN A 182 34.47 -8.43 4.28
CA ASN A 182 34.27 -9.80 4.75
C ASN A 182 33.80 -9.89 6.23
N SER A 183 33.62 -8.76 6.91
CA SER A 183 33.17 -8.70 8.30
C SER A 183 32.23 -7.51 8.50
N ALA A 184 31.35 -7.61 9.51
CA ALA A 184 30.51 -6.49 9.90
C ALA A 184 31.38 -5.25 10.20
N TRP A 185 31.03 -4.11 9.62
CA TRP A 185 31.68 -2.83 9.94
C TRP A 185 30.63 -1.80 10.38
N PRO A 186 30.94 -0.92 11.33
CA PRO A 186 30.12 0.27 11.60
C PRO A 186 30.31 1.31 10.49
N THR A 187 29.22 1.88 9.98
CA THR A 187 29.26 3.00 9.03
C THR A 187 29.13 4.36 9.72
N GLY A 188 28.75 4.39 11.00
CA GLY A 188 28.53 5.62 11.77
C GLY A 188 27.95 5.34 13.15
N GLU A 189 27.16 6.27 13.67
CA GLU A 189 26.51 6.16 14.98
C GLU A 189 25.23 5.33 14.94
N ILE A 190 24.66 5.11 13.75
CA ILE A 190 23.39 4.40 13.58
C ILE A 190 23.60 3.11 12.76
N GLY A 191 24.38 3.16 11.69
CA GLY A 191 24.48 2.05 10.73
C GLY A 191 25.62 1.06 11.02
N ILE A 192 25.32 -0.22 10.76
CA ILE A 192 26.29 -1.31 10.64
C ILE A 192 26.05 -2.05 9.32
N ALA A 193 27.09 -2.22 8.51
CA ALA A 193 27.03 -3.00 7.28
C ALA A 193 27.47 -4.44 7.54
N GLU A 194 26.59 -5.40 7.28
CA GLU A 194 26.83 -6.82 7.48
C GLU A 194 26.80 -7.60 6.16
N PRO A 195 27.72 -8.56 5.97
CA PRO A 195 27.70 -9.40 4.78
C PRO A 195 26.52 -10.37 4.78
N ILE A 196 25.75 -10.34 3.70
CA ILE A 196 24.63 -11.24 3.38
C ILE A 196 24.93 -12.03 2.10
N PRO A 197 24.20 -13.11 1.79
CA PRO A 197 24.48 -13.93 0.61
C PRO A 197 24.54 -13.14 -0.71
N ALA A 198 23.64 -12.18 -0.91
CA ALA A 198 23.57 -11.36 -2.13
C ALA A 198 24.47 -10.10 -2.14
N GLY A 199 25.14 -9.79 -1.03
CA GLY A 199 25.94 -8.58 -0.89
C GLY A 199 26.03 -8.08 0.56
N LEU A 200 25.54 -6.87 0.82
CA LEU A 200 25.60 -6.21 2.12
C LEU A 200 24.22 -5.83 2.64
N TRP A 201 24.06 -5.83 3.96
CA TRP A 201 22.92 -5.26 4.65
C TRP A 201 23.38 -4.15 5.58
N LEU A 202 23.08 -2.90 5.23
CA LEU A 202 23.28 -1.72 6.04
C LEU A 202 22.05 -1.51 6.93
N ARG A 203 22.17 -1.86 8.22
CA ARG A 203 21.07 -1.88 9.18
C ARG A 203 21.37 -1.05 10.43
N ALA A 204 20.36 -0.78 11.24
CA ALA A 204 20.55 -0.07 12.51
C ALA A 204 21.28 -0.94 13.55
N GLN A 205 22.30 -0.40 14.21
CA GLN A 205 23.16 -1.09 15.17
C GLN A 205 22.46 -1.45 16.50
N SER A 206 21.36 -0.77 16.83
CA SER A 206 20.60 -0.97 18.07
C SER A 206 19.77 -2.25 18.11
N VAL A 207 19.59 -2.92 16.97
CA VAL A 207 18.83 -4.18 16.87
C VAL A 207 19.83 -5.34 16.80
N PRO A 208 19.77 -6.33 17.72
CA PRO A 208 20.59 -7.54 17.61
C PRO A 208 20.31 -8.26 16.27
N PHE A 209 21.35 -8.56 15.50
CA PHE A 209 21.20 -9.34 14.28
C PHE A 209 20.93 -10.80 14.62
N ASP A 210 19.72 -11.25 14.31
CA ASP A 210 19.42 -12.67 14.19
C ASP A 210 19.10 -12.99 12.72
N PRO A 211 19.99 -13.70 11.99
CA PRO A 211 19.74 -14.10 10.61
C PRO A 211 18.55 -15.06 10.47
N ASN A 212 18.11 -15.70 11.56
CA ASN A 212 16.97 -16.61 11.58
C ASN A 212 15.65 -15.92 11.92
N SER A 213 15.68 -14.64 12.32
CA SER A 213 14.48 -13.84 12.60
C SER A 213 13.62 -13.71 11.35
N GLN A 214 12.30 -13.61 11.53
CA GLN A 214 11.37 -13.50 10.41
C GLN A 214 11.66 -12.27 9.54
N ASP A 215 12.09 -11.17 10.17
CA ASP A 215 12.37 -9.90 9.49
C ASP A 215 13.68 -9.94 8.68
N ALA A 216 14.69 -10.68 9.12
CA ALA A 216 15.95 -10.84 8.40
C ALA A 216 15.87 -11.90 7.28
N ARG A 217 14.96 -12.87 7.37
CA ARG A 217 14.88 -13.98 6.39
C ARG A 217 14.70 -13.51 4.96
N ALA A 218 13.87 -12.50 4.71
CA ALA A 218 13.66 -11.98 3.36
C ALA A 218 14.94 -11.37 2.75
N ILE A 219 15.75 -10.70 3.58
CA ILE A 219 17.01 -10.06 3.20
C ILE A 219 18.12 -11.10 3.00
N VAL A 220 18.21 -12.08 3.90
CA VAL A 220 19.22 -13.13 3.83
C VAL A 220 18.91 -14.10 2.68
N ALA A 221 17.65 -14.27 2.27
CA ALA A 221 17.24 -15.14 1.18
C ALA A 221 17.37 -14.53 -0.23
N LEU A 222 17.84 -13.28 -0.36
CA LEU A 222 18.01 -12.63 -1.65
C LEU A 222 18.92 -13.44 -2.59
N PRO A 223 18.61 -13.51 -3.89
CA PRO A 223 19.36 -14.26 -4.88
C PRO A 223 20.74 -13.62 -5.07
N CYS A 224 21.79 -14.45 -5.04
CA CYS A 224 23.14 -14.00 -5.29
C CYS A 224 23.43 -14.03 -6.80
N ARG A 225 23.88 -12.89 -7.36
CA ARG A 225 24.16 -12.73 -8.79
C ARG A 225 25.63 -12.41 -8.99
N GLU A 226 26.25 -13.00 -10.02
CA GLU A 226 27.69 -12.91 -10.27
C GLU A 226 28.21 -11.47 -10.45
N ASN A 227 27.42 -10.59 -11.08
CA ASN A 227 27.81 -9.23 -11.45
C ASN A 227 27.02 -8.13 -10.72
N VAL A 228 26.20 -8.46 -9.72
CA VAL A 228 25.39 -7.49 -8.97
C VAL A 228 25.66 -7.63 -7.49
N LEU A 229 26.19 -6.56 -6.88
CA LEU A 229 26.36 -6.42 -5.43
C LEU A 229 25.11 -5.74 -4.87
N THR A 230 24.23 -6.50 -4.23
CA THR A 230 23.01 -5.93 -3.63
C THR A 230 23.33 -5.36 -2.25
N ILE A 231 23.02 -4.08 -2.04
CA ILE A 231 23.14 -3.44 -0.72
C ILE A 231 21.74 -3.10 -0.24
N VAL A 232 21.28 -3.79 0.80
CA VAL A 232 20.01 -3.49 1.45
C VAL A 232 20.24 -2.41 2.50
N VAL A 233 19.41 -1.37 2.51
CA VAL A 233 19.49 -0.23 3.44
C VAL A 233 18.24 -0.19 4.30
N GLY A 234 18.45 -0.18 5.63
CA GLY A 234 17.38 -0.24 6.62
C GLY A 234 16.79 -1.64 6.78
N GLY A 235 15.73 -1.76 7.55
CA GLY A 235 15.02 -3.02 7.75
C GLY A 235 13.67 -2.83 8.44
N PRO A 236 12.81 -3.85 8.46
CA PRO A 236 11.46 -3.74 9.05
C PRO A 236 11.51 -3.28 10.51
N GLY A 237 10.79 -2.20 10.83
CA GLY A 237 10.72 -1.64 12.19
C GLY A 237 12.02 -1.01 12.72
N GLN A 238 13.04 -0.82 11.86
CA GLN A 238 14.30 -0.16 12.24
C GLN A 238 14.23 1.35 12.02
N PRO A 239 15.03 2.15 12.75
CA PRO A 239 15.20 3.57 12.41
C PRO A 239 15.82 3.73 11.02
N SER A 240 15.52 4.85 10.36
CA SER A 240 16.07 5.18 9.05
C SER A 240 17.60 5.37 9.14
N ILE A 241 18.31 4.94 8.10
CA ILE A 241 19.77 5.07 8.01
C ILE A 241 20.09 6.43 7.39
N PRO A 242 20.92 7.28 8.02
CA PRO A 242 21.28 8.58 7.46
C PRO A 242 21.99 8.48 6.09
N THR A 243 21.71 9.44 5.21
CA THR A 243 22.30 9.54 3.87
C THR A 243 23.83 9.53 3.90
N GLU A 244 24.43 10.17 4.90
CA GLU A 244 25.89 10.24 5.06
C GLU A 244 26.50 8.86 5.35
N GLU A 245 25.79 7.99 6.07
CA GLU A 245 26.25 6.63 6.36
C GLU A 245 26.24 5.76 5.09
N ILE A 246 25.20 5.91 4.25
CA ILE A 246 25.10 5.26 2.95
C ILE A 246 26.24 5.73 2.04
N CYS A 247 26.50 7.04 1.99
CA CYS A 247 27.59 7.59 1.21
C CYS A 247 28.96 7.10 1.70
N ARG A 248 29.17 6.97 3.02
CA ARG A 248 30.41 6.39 3.59
C ARG A 248 30.60 4.94 3.19
N LEU A 249 29.55 4.11 3.26
CA LEU A 249 29.58 2.73 2.78
C LEU A 249 29.98 2.66 1.31
N LEU A 250 29.33 3.44 0.45
CA LEU A 250 29.59 3.44 -0.98
C LEU A 250 30.99 3.96 -1.32
N THR A 251 31.45 5.01 -0.66
CA THR A 251 32.79 5.59 -0.88
C THR A 251 33.91 4.65 -0.42
N ALA A 252 33.66 3.81 0.59
CA ALA A 252 34.59 2.77 1.02
C ALA A 252 34.75 1.65 -0.04
N LEU A 253 33.78 1.48 -0.93
CA LEU A 253 33.88 0.53 -2.03
C LEU A 253 34.74 1.10 -3.18
N PRO A 254 35.63 0.29 -3.78
CA PRO A 254 36.38 0.74 -4.96
C PRO A 254 35.45 1.05 -6.14
N SER A 255 35.85 1.96 -7.02
CA SER A 255 35.01 2.44 -8.15
C SER A 255 34.46 1.31 -9.03
N ALA A 256 35.27 0.27 -9.29
CA ALA A 256 34.84 -0.91 -10.05
C ALA A 256 33.69 -1.69 -9.38
N ALA A 257 33.59 -1.65 -8.05
CA ALA A 257 32.50 -2.27 -7.30
C ALA A 257 31.24 -1.40 -7.30
N ARG A 258 31.39 -0.08 -7.17
CA ARG A 258 30.25 0.86 -7.17
C ARG A 258 29.36 0.75 -8.40
N THR A 259 29.95 0.54 -9.57
CA THR A 259 29.18 0.31 -10.82
C THR A 259 28.30 -0.95 -10.80
N ARG A 260 28.63 -1.93 -9.96
CA ARG A 260 27.87 -3.19 -9.77
C ARG A 260 26.89 -3.13 -8.60
N VAL A 261 26.89 -2.05 -7.82
CA VAL A 261 25.99 -1.88 -6.70
C VAL A 261 24.56 -1.69 -7.19
N ARG A 262 23.63 -2.36 -6.52
CA ARG A 262 22.20 -2.07 -6.58
C ARG A 262 21.69 -1.87 -5.16
N LEU A 263 21.24 -0.66 -4.84
CA LEU A 263 20.65 -0.38 -3.53
C LEU A 263 19.22 -0.92 -3.48
N VAL A 264 18.83 -1.47 -2.34
CA VAL A 264 17.43 -1.79 -2.02
C VAL A 264 17.09 -1.06 -0.74
N GLN A 265 16.10 -0.17 -0.76
CA GLN A 265 15.67 0.58 0.42
C GLN A 265 14.38 0.00 0.98
N TYR A 266 14.32 -0.15 2.31
CA TYR A 266 13.11 -0.53 3.04
C TYR A 266 12.27 0.68 3.49
N ASP A 267 12.78 1.91 3.36
CA ASP A 267 12.11 3.15 3.79
C ASP A 267 11.16 3.71 2.71
N LEU A 268 10.15 4.46 3.13
CA LEU A 268 9.16 5.07 2.21
C LEU A 268 9.72 6.26 1.42
N ASP A 269 10.72 6.95 1.97
CA ASP A 269 11.37 8.10 1.32
C ASP A 269 12.54 7.67 0.40
N ALA A 270 12.54 6.39 -0.02
CA ALA A 270 13.57 5.77 -0.84
C ALA A 270 13.98 6.63 -2.05
N GLY A 271 13.00 7.20 -2.76
CA GLY A 271 13.25 8.03 -3.94
C GLY A 271 14.06 9.30 -3.64
N GLU A 272 13.67 10.05 -2.62
CA GLU A 272 14.36 11.29 -2.23
C GLU A 272 15.73 11.00 -1.63
N GLN A 273 15.83 9.99 -0.78
CA GLN A 273 17.11 9.61 -0.19
C GLN A 273 18.11 9.13 -1.26
N ALA A 274 17.67 8.31 -2.23
CA ALA A 274 18.53 7.89 -3.33
C ALA A 274 19.04 9.09 -4.14
N GLN A 275 18.18 10.10 -4.37
CA GLN A 275 18.54 11.34 -5.03
C GLN A 275 19.64 12.10 -4.28
N LEU A 276 19.48 12.24 -2.95
CA LEU A 276 20.48 12.88 -2.10
C LEU A 276 21.81 12.12 -2.08
N VAL A 277 21.78 10.77 -2.11
CA VAL A 277 23.00 9.95 -2.22
C VAL A 277 23.72 10.20 -3.55
N ALA A 278 22.99 10.22 -4.66
CA ALA A 278 23.58 10.49 -5.98
C ALA A 278 24.21 11.90 -6.04
N GLU A 279 23.52 12.91 -5.52
CA GLU A 279 24.01 14.29 -5.42
C GLU A 279 25.26 14.39 -4.56
N HIS A 280 25.28 13.75 -3.39
CA HIS A 280 26.42 13.79 -2.48
C HIS A 280 27.65 13.07 -3.05
N LEU A 281 27.45 11.95 -3.76
CA LEU A 281 28.54 11.22 -4.41
C LEU A 281 29.01 11.89 -5.71
N GLY A 282 28.15 12.69 -6.35
CA GLY A 282 28.41 13.28 -7.67
C GLY A 282 28.48 12.26 -8.81
N GLU A 283 28.00 11.04 -8.59
CA GLU A 283 27.97 9.95 -9.58
C GLU A 283 26.61 9.23 -9.57
N ALA A 284 26.29 8.55 -10.68
CA ALA A 284 25.05 7.80 -10.83
C ALA A 284 25.04 6.55 -9.93
N ILE A 285 23.94 6.31 -9.22
CA ILE A 285 23.69 5.09 -8.47
C ILE A 285 22.52 4.31 -9.09
N ASN A 286 22.52 3.00 -8.90
CA ASN A 286 21.41 2.16 -9.35
C ASN A 286 20.65 1.60 -8.15
N ILE A 287 19.33 1.64 -8.23
CA ILE A 287 18.43 1.23 -7.16
C ILE A 287 17.40 0.23 -7.69
N TYR A 288 17.07 -0.77 -6.89
CA TYR A 288 15.88 -1.58 -7.11
C TYR A 288 14.67 -0.85 -6.53
N THR A 289 13.54 -0.96 -7.22
CA THR A 289 12.25 -0.42 -6.78
C THR A 289 11.51 -1.29 -5.74
N GLY A 290 12.16 -2.36 -5.29
CA GLY A 290 11.67 -3.32 -4.31
C GLY A 290 12.72 -4.39 -4.00
N LEU A 291 12.35 -5.45 -3.30
CA LEU A 291 13.26 -6.56 -3.00
C LEU A 291 13.37 -7.52 -4.20
N PRO A 292 14.58 -7.82 -4.69
CA PRO A 292 14.77 -8.86 -5.69
C PRO A 292 14.63 -10.24 -5.03
N VAL A 293 13.49 -10.90 -5.17
CA VAL A 293 13.27 -12.27 -4.68
C VAL A 293 13.46 -13.28 -5.82
N SER A 294 13.63 -14.56 -5.51
CA SER A 294 13.77 -15.58 -6.56
C SER A 294 12.42 -15.98 -7.14
N ASN A 295 12.34 -16.06 -8.47
CA ASN A 295 11.18 -16.60 -9.17
C ASN A 295 11.22 -18.14 -9.16
N LEU A 296 10.31 -18.74 -8.40
CA LEU A 296 10.18 -20.20 -8.31
C LEU A 296 9.39 -20.81 -9.48
N ARG A 297 8.67 -20.00 -10.27
CA ARG A 297 7.74 -20.47 -11.31
C ARG A 297 8.33 -20.47 -12.72
N GLU A 298 9.29 -19.59 -13.02
CA GLU A 298 9.92 -19.49 -14.34
C GLU A 298 11.45 -19.33 -14.24
N GLY A 299 12.19 -20.37 -14.63
CA GLY A 299 13.57 -20.26 -15.11
C GLY A 299 14.65 -19.73 -14.15
N GLY A 300 14.36 -19.47 -12.87
CA GLY A 300 15.36 -19.09 -11.85
C GLY A 300 15.85 -17.64 -11.91
N GLY A 301 15.07 -16.72 -12.49
CA GLY A 301 15.37 -15.28 -12.47
C GLY A 301 15.02 -14.60 -11.15
N ALA A 302 15.66 -13.46 -10.85
CA ALA A 302 15.22 -12.58 -9.76
C ALA A 302 14.03 -11.73 -10.22
N VAL A 303 12.98 -11.68 -9.41
CA VAL A 303 11.79 -10.85 -9.61
C VAL A 303 11.75 -9.81 -8.50
N VAL A 304 11.51 -8.55 -8.86
CA VAL A 304 11.40 -7.47 -7.87
C VAL A 304 9.98 -7.42 -7.32
N VAL A 305 9.88 -7.38 -5.99
CA VAL A 305 8.63 -7.32 -5.24
C VAL A 305 8.65 -6.10 -4.34
N ALA A 306 7.60 -5.28 -4.39
CA ALA A 306 7.41 -4.21 -3.45
C ALA A 306 7.18 -4.76 -2.04
N VAL A 307 7.67 -4.04 -1.03
CA VAL A 307 7.48 -4.41 0.38
C VAL A 307 6.83 -3.30 1.17
N ASP A 308 5.88 -3.68 2.01
CA ASP A 308 5.25 -2.75 2.95
C ASP A 308 6.18 -2.39 4.12
N ARG A 309 5.73 -1.47 4.99
CA ARG A 309 6.48 -1.06 6.20
C ARG A 309 6.78 -2.21 7.18
N ARG A 310 6.06 -3.33 7.08
CA ARG A 310 6.27 -4.55 7.88
C ARG A 310 7.21 -5.54 7.18
N GLY A 311 7.79 -5.15 6.05
CA GLY A 311 8.66 -5.99 5.24
C GLY A 311 7.93 -7.12 4.52
N GLN A 312 6.60 -7.06 4.41
CA GLN A 312 5.81 -8.07 3.72
C GLN A 312 5.76 -7.78 2.22
N PRO A 313 5.93 -8.81 1.37
CA PRO A 313 5.79 -8.67 -0.07
C PRO A 313 4.34 -8.36 -0.45
N THR A 314 4.13 -7.36 -1.32
CA THR A 314 2.79 -6.90 -1.71
C THR A 314 2.48 -7.24 -3.18
N TRP A 315 3.20 -6.64 -4.11
CA TRP A 315 3.00 -6.81 -5.55
C TRP A 315 4.31 -6.66 -6.32
N HIS A 316 4.29 -7.00 -7.62
CA HIS A 316 5.46 -6.92 -8.50
C HIS A 316 5.46 -5.57 -9.24
N PRO A 317 6.42 -4.64 -9.01
CA PRO A 317 6.52 -3.37 -9.73
C PRO A 317 6.97 -3.53 -11.19
N PHE A 318 6.45 -2.70 -12.10
CA PHE A 318 6.79 -2.77 -13.52
C PHE A 318 8.23 -2.37 -13.80
N VAL A 319 8.66 -1.23 -13.25
CA VAL A 319 10.08 -0.88 -13.17
C VAL A 319 10.70 -1.74 -12.11
N THR A 320 11.81 -2.41 -12.44
CA THR A 320 12.58 -3.23 -11.50
C THR A 320 13.83 -2.49 -11.04
N GLU A 321 14.47 -1.71 -11.90
CA GLU A 321 15.71 -0.99 -11.62
C GLU A 321 15.65 0.45 -12.13
N MET A 322 16.07 1.41 -11.31
CA MET A 322 16.25 2.81 -11.69
C MET A 322 17.71 3.22 -11.56
N ARG A 323 18.10 4.17 -12.38
CA ARG A 323 19.41 4.81 -12.34
C ARG A 323 19.25 6.25 -11.88
N CYS A 324 19.44 6.48 -10.59
CA CYS A 324 19.40 7.80 -10.01
C CYS A 324 20.70 8.55 -10.32
N VAL A 325 20.60 9.72 -10.97
CA VAL A 325 21.73 10.61 -11.25
C VAL A 325 21.55 11.95 -10.50
N PRO A 326 22.62 12.73 -10.25
CA PRO A 326 22.46 14.06 -9.67
C PRO A 326 21.47 14.91 -10.49
N ARG A 327 20.56 15.67 -9.84
CA ARG A 327 19.50 16.46 -10.52
C ARG A 327 20.02 17.35 -11.64
N ALA A 328 21.23 17.90 -11.50
CA ALA A 328 21.86 18.73 -12.52
C ALA A 328 22.20 17.98 -13.83
N LEU A 329 22.25 16.64 -13.78
CA LEU A 329 22.56 15.74 -14.89
C LEU A 329 21.36 14.87 -15.28
N GLN A 330 20.19 15.13 -14.70
CA GLN A 330 18.98 14.32 -14.89
C GLN A 330 18.44 14.47 -16.31
N GLU A 331 18.24 13.34 -16.99
CA GLU A 331 17.61 13.26 -18.31
C GLU A 331 16.14 12.82 -18.18
N GLU A 332 15.42 12.78 -19.31
CA GLU A 332 13.96 12.56 -19.32
C GLU A 332 13.51 11.16 -18.85
N ASN A 333 14.38 10.13 -18.79
CA ASN A 333 14.02 8.80 -18.27
C ASN A 333 15.21 8.06 -17.63
N GLU A 334 15.08 7.73 -16.34
CA GLU A 334 16.09 7.04 -15.54
C GLU A 334 15.81 5.54 -15.31
N VAL A 335 14.77 5.00 -15.96
CA VAL A 335 14.45 3.57 -15.88
C VAL A 335 15.53 2.75 -16.56
N SER A 336 16.17 1.85 -15.81
CA SER A 336 17.26 1.00 -16.31
C SER A 336 16.87 -0.48 -16.44
N GLY A 337 15.81 -0.91 -15.76
CA GLY A 337 15.23 -2.25 -15.89
C GLY A 337 13.73 -2.24 -15.61
N TYR A 338 12.98 -2.99 -16.41
CA TYR A 338 11.53 -3.11 -16.32
C TYR A 338 11.06 -4.46 -16.88
N ARG A 339 9.86 -4.89 -16.49
CA ARG A 339 9.17 -6.02 -17.12
C ARG A 339 8.20 -5.52 -18.17
N ASN A 340 7.89 -6.39 -19.14
CA ASN A 340 6.86 -6.10 -20.13
C ASN A 340 5.49 -5.99 -19.44
N PRO A 341 4.81 -4.83 -19.49
CA PRO A 341 3.56 -4.64 -18.77
C PRO A 341 2.38 -5.40 -19.38
N VAL A 342 2.40 -5.63 -20.70
CA VAL A 342 1.34 -6.36 -21.41
C VAL A 342 1.94 -7.17 -22.56
N PRO A 343 1.76 -8.50 -22.57
CA PRO A 343 2.22 -9.35 -23.67
C PRO A 343 1.73 -8.86 -25.05
N GLY A 344 2.64 -8.85 -26.02
CA GLY A 344 2.33 -8.52 -27.41
C GLY A 344 2.29 -7.04 -27.77
N LEU A 345 2.58 -6.12 -26.83
CA LEU A 345 2.80 -4.72 -27.18
C LEU A 345 4.17 -4.52 -27.87
N ALA A 346 4.19 -3.67 -28.90
CA ALA A 346 5.41 -3.29 -29.60
C ALA A 346 6.14 -2.19 -28.83
N GLU A 347 7.39 -2.46 -28.46
CA GLU A 347 8.26 -1.48 -27.82
C GLU A 347 8.85 -0.53 -28.88
N LEU A 348 8.70 0.78 -28.65
CA LEU A 348 9.18 1.83 -29.56
C LEU A 348 10.57 2.32 -29.13
N THR A 349 10.73 2.59 -27.84
CA THR A 349 11.99 2.91 -27.16
C THR A 349 12.00 2.17 -25.83
N PRO A 350 13.17 2.00 -25.17
CA PRO A 350 13.23 1.31 -23.88
C PRO A 350 12.20 1.85 -22.88
N GLY A 351 11.26 0.99 -22.46
CA GLY A 351 10.21 1.31 -21.49
C GLY A 351 9.00 2.04 -22.08
N VAL A 352 8.93 2.28 -23.38
CA VAL A 352 7.82 2.95 -24.06
C VAL A 352 7.21 2.04 -25.14
N PHE A 353 5.94 1.73 -24.99
CA PHE A 353 5.20 0.79 -25.81
C PHE A 353 4.11 1.49 -26.62
N GLY A 354 3.93 1.12 -27.88
CA GLY A 354 2.87 1.69 -28.72
C GLY A 354 1.50 1.09 -28.40
N LEU A 355 0.50 1.95 -28.18
CA LEU A 355 -0.91 1.54 -28.03
C LEU A 355 -1.75 1.77 -29.30
N GLY A 356 -1.21 2.48 -30.29
CA GLY A 356 -1.90 2.86 -31.53
C GLY A 356 -2.32 4.33 -31.54
N ASP A 357 -2.63 4.87 -32.72
CA ASP A 357 -3.19 6.22 -32.91
C ASP A 357 -2.41 7.36 -32.23
N GLY A 358 -1.07 7.26 -32.21
CA GLY A 358 -0.20 8.26 -31.58
C GLY A 358 -0.18 8.20 -30.04
N VAL A 359 -0.78 7.18 -29.43
CA VAL A 359 -0.77 6.95 -27.97
C VAL A 359 0.33 5.93 -27.61
N VAL A 360 1.05 6.22 -26.53
CA VAL A 360 2.09 5.37 -25.98
C VAL A 360 1.84 5.06 -24.51
N LEU A 361 2.34 3.91 -24.07
CA LEU A 361 2.42 3.46 -22.70
C LEU A 361 3.88 3.53 -22.27
N GLU A 362 4.21 4.43 -21.37
CA GLU A 362 5.52 4.54 -20.74
C GLU A 362 5.51 3.84 -19.38
N VAL A 363 6.56 3.08 -19.10
CA VAL A 363 6.77 2.44 -17.79
C VAL A 363 7.57 3.41 -16.92
N VAL A 364 6.98 3.80 -15.79
CA VAL A 364 7.54 4.79 -14.85
C VAL A 364 7.69 4.16 -13.47
N ALA A 365 8.51 4.78 -12.60
CA ALA A 365 8.75 4.29 -11.25
C ALA A 365 7.45 3.93 -10.51
N SER A 366 6.50 4.87 -10.41
CA SER A 366 5.20 4.63 -9.77
C SER A 366 4.27 3.62 -10.45
N GLY A 367 4.56 3.19 -11.69
CA GLY A 367 3.80 2.18 -12.41
C GLY A 367 3.79 2.40 -13.93
N LEU A 368 2.64 2.77 -14.48
CA LEU A 368 2.39 2.90 -15.90
C LEU A 368 1.85 4.30 -16.23
N TRP A 369 2.23 4.82 -17.40
CA TRP A 369 1.81 6.14 -17.86
C TRP A 369 1.36 6.11 -19.32
N VAL A 370 0.08 6.35 -19.57
CA VAL A 370 -0.52 6.43 -20.90
C VAL A 370 -0.58 7.89 -21.34
N ARG A 371 0.12 8.22 -22.42
CA ARG A 371 0.24 9.59 -22.94
C ARG A 371 0.31 9.62 -24.46
N GLU A 372 0.23 10.81 -25.04
CA GLU A 372 0.54 10.99 -26.46
C GLU A 372 2.05 10.83 -26.70
N ALA A 373 2.43 10.28 -27.86
CA ALA A 373 3.82 10.09 -28.25
C ALA A 373 4.60 11.40 -28.29
N THR A 374 3.95 12.49 -28.72
CA THR A 374 4.52 13.83 -28.89
C THR A 374 4.35 14.73 -27.66
N ALA A 375 3.78 14.23 -26.56
CA ALA A 375 3.58 15.02 -25.36
C ALA A 375 4.93 15.39 -24.73
N ALA A 376 5.21 16.69 -24.65
CA ALA A 376 6.32 17.24 -23.87
C ALA A 376 5.89 17.42 -22.40
N GLY A 377 6.77 17.10 -21.45
CA GLY A 377 6.53 17.21 -20.01
C GLY A 377 6.41 15.86 -19.30
N GLY A 378 5.93 15.89 -18.04
CA GLY A 378 5.70 14.70 -17.21
C GLY A 378 6.84 14.31 -16.25
N ALA A 379 7.78 15.22 -15.98
CA ALA A 379 8.79 15.03 -14.94
C ALA A 379 8.15 14.66 -13.59
N ASP A 380 7.03 15.29 -13.25
CA ASP A 380 6.27 15.00 -12.03
C ASP A 380 5.79 13.55 -11.98
N VAL A 381 5.38 12.96 -13.11
CA VAL A 381 4.91 11.56 -13.16
C VAL A 381 6.08 10.60 -13.01
N ARG A 382 7.24 10.92 -13.60
CA ARG A 382 8.45 10.10 -13.55
C ARG A 382 9.15 10.15 -12.20
N ALA A 383 9.05 11.27 -11.49
CA ALA A 383 9.63 11.48 -10.18
C ALA A 383 8.88 10.76 -9.04
N LEU A 384 7.63 10.32 -9.28
CA LEU A 384 6.84 9.63 -8.27
C LEU A 384 7.44 8.25 -7.94
N PRO A 385 7.67 7.93 -6.65
CA PRO A 385 8.23 6.65 -6.24
C PRO A 385 7.23 5.49 -6.45
N VAL A 386 7.73 4.26 -6.36
CA VAL A 386 6.87 3.07 -6.26
C VAL A 386 6.03 3.15 -4.98
N ASP A 387 4.73 2.96 -5.12
CA ASP A 387 3.83 2.76 -4.00
C ASP A 387 3.82 1.26 -3.64
N PRO A 388 4.16 0.88 -2.39
CA PRO A 388 4.21 -0.52 -2.02
C PRO A 388 2.83 -1.17 -1.95
N GLU A 389 1.74 -0.42 -1.87
CA GLU A 389 0.37 -0.97 -1.78
C GLU A 389 -0.34 -0.99 -3.13
N TRP A 390 -0.01 -0.06 -4.04
CA TRP A 390 -0.77 0.14 -5.29
C TRP A 390 0.10 0.26 -6.53
N ALA A 391 -0.37 -0.32 -7.64
CA ALA A 391 0.19 -0.10 -8.98
C ALA A 391 -0.48 1.12 -9.62
N ARG A 392 0.24 2.22 -9.85
CA ARG A 392 -0.35 3.43 -10.46
C ARG A 392 -0.45 3.27 -11.99
N LEU A 393 -1.60 3.64 -12.55
CA LEU A 393 -1.79 3.88 -13.98
C LEU A 393 -2.17 5.34 -14.18
N THR A 394 -1.22 6.14 -14.64
CA THR A 394 -1.42 7.54 -14.97
C THR A 394 -1.89 7.68 -16.42
N VAL A 395 -2.87 8.53 -16.71
CA VAL A 395 -3.43 8.74 -18.06
C VAL A 395 -3.48 10.23 -18.37
N GLY A 396 -2.97 10.63 -19.52
CA GLY A 396 -2.83 12.05 -19.91
C GLY A 396 -1.52 12.67 -19.46
N THR A 397 -1.27 13.93 -19.80
CA THR A 397 -0.03 14.65 -19.45
C THR A 397 -0.32 15.76 -18.45
N PRO A 398 0.44 15.89 -17.34
CA PRO A 398 0.17 16.91 -16.32
C PRO A 398 0.06 18.30 -16.93
N GLY A 399 -0.95 19.06 -16.51
CA GLY A 399 -1.17 20.43 -17.00
C GLY A 399 -1.80 20.49 -18.41
N ARG A 400 -2.25 19.37 -18.98
CA ARG A 400 -2.93 19.32 -20.29
C ARG A 400 -4.20 18.49 -20.19
N THR A 401 -5.26 18.92 -20.87
CA THR A 401 -6.49 18.14 -21.01
C THR A 401 -6.20 16.82 -21.72
N THR A 402 -6.67 15.72 -21.13
CA THR A 402 -6.46 14.36 -21.64
C THR A 402 -7.28 14.15 -22.92
N PRO A 403 -6.63 13.85 -24.07
CA PRO A 403 -7.34 13.56 -25.31
C PRO A 403 -8.18 12.28 -25.19
N GLY A 404 -9.34 12.24 -25.85
CA GLY A 404 -10.25 11.08 -25.82
C GLY A 404 -9.58 9.77 -26.27
N ALA A 405 -8.67 9.82 -27.25
CA ALA A 405 -7.91 8.65 -27.68
C ALA A 405 -7.01 8.07 -26.57
N VAL A 406 -6.38 8.94 -25.77
CA VAL A 406 -5.52 8.56 -24.63
C VAL A 406 -6.36 7.93 -23.51
N ALA A 407 -7.54 8.49 -23.22
CA ALA A 407 -8.47 7.93 -22.25
C ALA A 407 -9.01 6.55 -22.66
N VAL A 408 -9.41 6.38 -23.92
CA VAL A 408 -9.90 5.10 -24.47
C VAL A 408 -8.79 4.05 -24.44
N ALA A 409 -7.57 4.40 -24.85
CA ALA A 409 -6.41 3.52 -24.78
C ALA A 409 -6.09 3.10 -23.34
N GLY A 410 -6.17 4.04 -22.38
CA GLY A 410 -6.01 3.76 -20.95
C GLY A 410 -7.05 2.76 -20.42
N ALA A 411 -8.33 2.96 -20.75
CA ALA A 411 -9.40 2.03 -20.36
C ALA A 411 -9.22 0.62 -20.97
N ALA A 412 -8.85 0.54 -22.25
CA ALA A 412 -8.57 -0.73 -22.91
C ALA A 412 -7.34 -1.45 -22.33
N LEU A 413 -6.35 -0.70 -21.81
CA LEU A 413 -5.17 -1.26 -21.20
C LEU A 413 -5.48 -2.00 -19.89
N VAL A 414 -6.39 -1.48 -19.06
CA VAL A 414 -6.75 -2.08 -17.75
C VAL A 414 -7.21 -3.53 -17.90
N GLU A 415 -7.99 -3.84 -18.92
CA GLU A 415 -8.48 -5.21 -19.20
C GLU A 415 -7.37 -6.17 -19.64
N ARG A 416 -6.25 -5.65 -20.14
CA ARG A 416 -5.11 -6.43 -20.64
C ARG A 416 -4.01 -6.65 -19.59
N LEU A 417 -4.04 -5.91 -18.48
CA LEU A 417 -3.10 -6.09 -17.37
C LEU A 417 -3.30 -7.45 -16.68
N GLU A 418 -2.25 -7.93 -16.00
CA GLU A 418 -2.30 -9.15 -15.20
C GLU A 418 -3.41 -9.07 -14.12
N PRO A 419 -4.17 -10.16 -13.85
CA PRO A 419 -5.27 -10.13 -12.89
C PRO A 419 -4.86 -9.68 -11.48
N GLU A 420 -3.64 -10.01 -11.04
CA GLU A 420 -3.10 -9.61 -9.74
C GLU A 420 -2.84 -8.10 -9.67
N VAL A 421 -2.26 -7.52 -10.72
CA VAL A 421 -2.03 -6.07 -10.82
C VAL A 421 -3.35 -5.32 -10.94
N ARG A 422 -4.33 -5.85 -11.67
CA ARG A 422 -5.65 -5.21 -11.83
C ARG A 422 -6.40 -5.02 -10.52
N LYS A 423 -6.21 -5.91 -9.54
CA LYS A 423 -6.81 -5.80 -8.19
C LYS A 423 -6.21 -4.65 -7.38
N LEU A 424 -4.97 -4.28 -7.67
CA LEU A 424 -4.18 -3.29 -6.93
C LEU A 424 -3.95 -2.01 -7.77
N LEU A 425 -4.72 -1.81 -8.83
CA LEU A 425 -4.50 -0.72 -9.77
C LEU A 425 -5.12 0.59 -9.27
N ARG A 426 -4.31 1.65 -9.17
CA ARG A 426 -4.75 3.04 -8.92
C ARG A 426 -4.69 3.85 -10.20
N LEU A 427 -5.85 4.16 -10.78
CA LEU A 427 -5.96 4.98 -12.00
C LEU A 427 -5.92 6.48 -11.65
N VAL A 428 -5.06 7.26 -12.31
CA VAL A 428 -4.90 8.71 -12.10
C VAL A 428 -4.92 9.44 -13.44
N PHE A 429 -5.71 10.51 -13.57
CA PHE A 429 -5.74 11.37 -14.77
C PHE A 429 -4.99 12.68 -14.51
N CYS A 430 -4.33 13.22 -15.53
CA CYS A 430 -3.39 14.34 -15.42
C CYS A 430 -3.94 15.73 -15.78
N ASP A 431 -5.26 15.90 -15.89
CA ASP A 431 -5.88 17.06 -16.53
C ASP A 431 -5.42 18.44 -16.00
N ALA A 432 -5.39 19.43 -16.89
CA ALA A 432 -4.93 20.78 -16.61
C ALA A 432 -5.74 21.46 -15.49
N THR A 433 -5.07 21.80 -14.39
CA THR A 433 -5.55 22.80 -13.45
C THR A 433 -5.58 24.16 -14.14
N GLU A 434 -6.76 24.71 -14.39
CA GLU A 434 -6.86 26.14 -14.71
C GLU A 434 -6.30 26.94 -13.54
N THR A 435 -5.39 27.84 -13.87
CA THR A 435 -4.61 28.66 -12.95
C THR A 435 -5.54 29.44 -12.03
N ALA A 436 -5.42 29.20 -10.72
CA ALA A 436 -6.14 29.96 -9.70
C ALA A 436 -5.83 31.45 -9.85
N ILE A 437 -6.87 32.27 -10.09
CA ILE A 437 -6.79 33.72 -9.99
C ILE A 437 -6.53 34.06 -8.51
N PRO A 438 -5.44 34.76 -8.15
CA PRO A 438 -5.24 35.21 -6.78
C PRO A 438 -6.22 36.37 -6.50
N TRP A 439 -7.13 36.20 -5.54
CA TRP A 439 -7.91 37.30 -4.96
C TRP A 439 -7.33 37.65 -3.59
N PRO A 440 -7.32 38.94 -3.20
CA PRO A 440 -6.35 39.51 -2.26
C PRO A 440 -6.66 39.13 -0.81
N GLU A 441 -5.59 38.93 -0.04
CA GLU A 441 -5.64 38.68 1.40
C GLU A 441 -6.41 39.79 2.12
N ALA A 442 -7.42 39.39 2.89
CA ALA A 442 -8.15 40.26 3.79
C ALA A 442 -7.31 40.52 5.05
N THR A 443 -7.11 41.80 5.33
CA THR A 443 -6.45 42.37 6.50
C THR A 443 -6.90 41.70 7.81
N GLU A 444 -5.97 41.13 8.57
CA GLU A 444 -6.21 40.70 9.95
C GLU A 444 -6.40 41.92 10.86
N GLU A 445 -7.55 42.01 11.53
CA GLU A 445 -7.72 42.87 12.71
C GLU A 445 -7.22 42.13 13.97
N PRO A 446 -6.50 42.81 14.89
CA PRO A 446 -5.88 42.17 16.04
C PRO A 446 -6.89 41.83 17.13
N VAL A 447 -6.95 40.55 17.51
CA VAL A 447 -7.70 40.06 18.66
C VAL A 447 -6.86 40.24 19.93
N THR A 448 -7.35 41.06 20.86
CA THR A 448 -6.81 41.22 22.23
C THR A 448 -6.99 39.95 23.06
N GLU A 449 -5.88 39.43 23.59
CA GLU A 449 -5.82 38.32 24.56
C GLU A 449 -6.17 38.80 25.99
N PRO A 450 -6.90 38.02 26.82
CA PRO A 450 -7.13 38.36 28.22
C PRO A 450 -5.97 37.90 29.12
N ALA A 451 -5.55 38.79 30.01
CA ALA A 451 -4.48 38.60 30.97
C ALA A 451 -4.74 37.45 31.97
N ALA A 452 -3.78 36.52 32.08
CA ALA A 452 -3.70 35.55 33.17
C ALA A 452 -2.84 36.10 34.32
N VAL A 453 -3.41 36.06 35.52
CA VAL A 453 -2.81 36.46 36.79
C VAL A 453 -1.74 35.43 37.18
N SER A 454 -0.53 35.90 37.53
CA SER A 454 0.55 35.09 38.08
C SER A 454 0.73 35.43 39.57
N ASP A 455 0.93 34.41 40.39
CA ASP A 455 1.45 34.52 41.76
C ASP A 455 2.76 33.69 41.89
N PRO A 456 3.62 34.00 42.87
CA PRO A 456 5.06 34.13 42.64
C PRO A 456 5.91 32.98 43.20
N VAL A 457 7.13 32.83 42.67
CA VAL A 457 8.24 32.16 43.37
C VAL A 457 9.51 33.00 43.20
N GLU A 458 10.16 33.23 44.33
CA GLU A 458 11.35 34.05 44.56
C GLU A 458 12.64 33.45 43.97
N ASP A 459 13.48 34.38 43.50
CA ASP A 459 14.96 34.46 43.51
C ASP A 459 15.80 33.18 43.56
N ASP A 460 16.72 33.05 42.59
CA ASP A 460 18.14 33.14 42.97
C ASP A 460 19.03 33.65 41.82
N GLU A 461 20.03 34.43 42.20
CA GLU A 461 20.97 35.18 41.39
C GLU A 461 21.93 34.27 40.59
N ASN A 462 22.50 34.78 39.47
CA ASN A 462 23.94 35.05 39.35
C ASN A 462 24.37 35.32 37.88
N THR A 463 24.55 36.60 37.57
CA THR A 463 25.71 37.22 36.90
C THR A 463 26.46 36.42 35.81
N ARG A 464 26.45 36.92 34.56
CA ARG A 464 27.58 37.67 33.98
C ARG A 464 27.31 38.22 32.57
N SER A 465 27.62 39.50 32.47
CA SER A 465 27.59 40.39 31.31
C SER A 465 28.71 40.09 30.30
N GLY A 466 28.49 40.40 29.02
CA GLY A 466 29.54 40.91 28.13
C GLY A 466 29.49 40.41 26.67
N PRO A 467 29.84 41.25 25.68
CA PRO A 467 28.90 41.60 24.62
C PRO A 467 29.38 41.39 23.17
N ALA A 468 28.42 41.55 22.25
CA ALA A 468 28.50 42.13 20.89
C ALA A 468 29.65 41.75 19.93
N HIS A 469 29.29 41.31 18.72
CA HIS A 469 29.72 42.03 17.51
C HIS A 469 28.79 41.72 16.32
N ALA A 470 28.17 42.80 15.82
CA ALA A 470 27.54 42.88 14.52
C ALA A 470 28.62 43.03 13.44
N LEU A 471 28.43 42.37 12.30
CA LEU A 471 29.05 42.74 11.03
C LEU A 471 28.00 42.65 9.92
N VAL A 472 27.64 43.83 9.45
CA VAL A 472 26.94 44.13 8.20
C VAL A 472 27.94 43.95 7.06
N THR A 473 27.52 43.31 5.97
CA THR A 473 28.19 43.43 4.67
C THR A 473 27.13 43.50 3.58
N GLU A 474 27.15 44.58 2.81
CA GLU A 474 26.32 44.85 1.62
C GLU A 474 26.66 43.91 0.45
N PRO A 475 25.72 43.69 -0.50
CA PRO A 475 25.93 42.85 -1.67
C PRO A 475 26.48 43.65 -2.87
N GLU A 476 27.43 43.06 -3.61
CA GLU A 476 27.92 43.57 -4.89
C GLU A 476 27.08 43.09 -6.11
N PRO A 477 27.10 43.84 -7.24
CA PRO A 477 26.06 43.83 -8.26
C PRO A 477 26.28 42.81 -9.39
N GLY A 478 25.17 42.41 -10.04
CA GLY A 478 25.15 41.50 -11.19
C GLY A 478 25.55 42.16 -12.52
N PRO A 479 25.92 41.36 -13.54
CA PRO A 479 26.20 41.87 -14.89
C PRO A 479 24.94 41.90 -15.80
N GLU A 480 24.86 42.98 -16.57
CA GLU A 480 23.89 43.29 -17.63
C GLU A 480 23.87 42.30 -18.83
N PRO A 481 22.77 42.27 -19.62
CA PRO A 481 22.62 41.43 -20.81
C PRO A 481 23.21 42.07 -22.09
N VAL A 482 23.64 41.22 -23.02
CA VAL A 482 24.14 41.58 -24.37
C VAL A 482 22.99 41.48 -25.39
N PRO A 483 22.87 42.40 -26.38
CA PRO A 483 21.71 42.50 -27.28
C PRO A 483 21.77 41.60 -28.53
N GLU A 484 20.59 41.38 -29.12
CA GLU A 484 20.25 40.64 -30.36
C GLU A 484 20.91 41.18 -31.64
N PRO A 485 20.75 40.44 -32.77
CA PRO A 485 20.29 41.14 -33.96
C PRO A 485 19.11 40.47 -34.69
N ASP A 486 18.25 41.35 -35.21
CA ASP A 486 17.10 41.18 -36.09
C ASP A 486 17.31 40.32 -37.35
N ALA A 487 16.21 39.68 -37.79
CA ALA A 487 15.83 39.58 -39.20
C ALA A 487 14.31 39.40 -39.35
N ASP A 488 13.66 40.36 -40.03
CA ASP A 488 12.28 40.39 -40.55
C ASP A 488 12.39 40.76 -42.06
N PRO A 489 11.35 40.77 -42.93
CA PRO A 489 10.03 40.10 -42.96
C PRO A 489 9.75 39.37 -44.32
N ASP A 490 8.53 38.83 -44.42
CA ASP A 490 7.63 38.77 -45.60
C ASP A 490 7.15 37.37 -46.02
N THR A 491 5.85 37.11 -45.84
CA THR A 491 4.90 37.11 -46.98
C THR A 491 3.43 36.91 -46.56
N VAL A 492 2.65 37.97 -46.80
CA VAL A 492 1.33 38.03 -47.49
C VAL A 492 0.15 37.19 -46.97
N ARG A 493 -0.80 37.96 -46.41
CA ARG A 493 -2.24 37.74 -46.22
C ARG A 493 -2.98 37.46 -47.55
N VAL A 494 -3.86 36.46 -47.58
CA VAL A 494 -5.08 36.47 -48.44
C VAL A 494 -6.25 35.84 -47.68
N GLN A 495 -7.38 36.56 -47.63
CA GLN A 495 -8.68 36.15 -47.09
C GLN A 495 -9.64 35.75 -48.22
N MET A 496 -10.45 34.70 -47.94
CA MET A 496 -11.84 34.42 -48.43
C MET A 496 -12.02 34.06 -49.93
N PRO A 497 -13.07 33.30 -50.36
CA PRO A 497 -14.43 33.24 -49.79
C PRO A 497 -15.13 31.85 -49.71
N VAL A 498 -16.26 31.86 -48.99
CA VAL A 498 -17.32 30.84 -48.94
C VAL A 498 -18.08 30.78 -50.28
N PRO A 499 -18.66 29.63 -50.65
CA PRO A 499 -19.93 29.63 -51.37
C PRO A 499 -21.02 28.87 -50.60
N ASN A 500 -22.13 29.59 -50.39
CA ASN A 500 -23.40 29.08 -49.91
C ASN A 500 -24.30 28.76 -51.12
N SER A 501 -25.13 27.73 -51.01
CA SER A 501 -26.55 27.65 -51.46
C SER A 501 -26.97 26.63 -52.54
N LEU A 502 -28.20 26.15 -52.28
CA LEU A 502 -29.26 25.53 -53.13
C LEU A 502 -29.22 24.00 -53.32
N ARG A 503 -30.08 23.17 -52.70
CA ARG A 503 -31.56 23.12 -52.50
C ARG A 503 -32.29 22.38 -53.63
N ALA A 504 -33.01 21.32 -53.22
CA ALA A 504 -34.33 20.79 -53.68
C ALA A 504 -34.27 19.31 -54.07
N GLN A 505 -35.25 18.43 -53.81
CA GLN A 505 -36.52 18.38 -53.08
C GLN A 505 -37.03 16.92 -53.26
N LEU A 506 -37.84 16.40 -52.34
CA LEU A 506 -39.15 15.73 -52.58
C LEU A 506 -39.48 14.70 -51.48
N SER A 507 -40.48 15.06 -50.66
CA SER A 507 -41.31 14.14 -49.87
C SER A 507 -42.34 13.42 -50.77
N PRO A 508 -43.13 12.47 -50.23
CA PRO A 508 -44.48 12.88 -49.84
C PRO A 508 -44.98 12.32 -48.49
N HIS A 509 -45.95 13.06 -47.94
CA HIS A 509 -46.82 12.84 -46.78
C HIS A 509 -48.11 12.11 -47.22
N VAL A 510 -48.79 11.36 -46.32
CA VAL A 510 -50.28 11.34 -46.13
C VAL A 510 -50.65 10.80 -44.71
N GLU A 511 -51.24 11.71 -43.90
CA GLU A 511 -52.41 11.71 -42.95
C GLU A 511 -52.81 10.47 -42.07
N VAL A 512 -52.90 10.54 -40.71
CA VAL A 512 -53.83 11.22 -39.72
C VAL A 512 -55.11 10.36 -39.45
N PRO A 513 -55.63 10.12 -38.20
CA PRO A 513 -56.07 11.16 -37.26
C PRO A 513 -55.96 10.94 -35.73
N THR A 514 -56.02 12.11 -35.06
CA THR A 514 -56.20 12.44 -33.65
C THR A 514 -57.62 12.15 -33.14
N GLN A 515 -57.78 11.74 -31.87
CA GLN A 515 -58.89 12.23 -31.03
C GLN A 515 -58.46 12.41 -29.56
N VAL A 516 -58.90 13.56 -29.05
CA VAL A 516 -58.69 14.16 -27.74
C VAL A 516 -59.84 13.74 -26.81
N THR A 517 -59.54 13.52 -25.53
CA THR A 517 -60.51 13.70 -24.44
C THR A 517 -59.85 14.52 -23.33
N ASP A 518 -60.34 15.74 -23.18
CA ASP A 518 -60.02 16.74 -22.16
C ASP A 518 -60.68 16.43 -20.80
N SER A 519 -59.94 16.64 -19.71
CA SER A 519 -60.39 17.31 -18.46
C SER A 519 -59.23 17.41 -17.44
N PRO A 520 -59.26 18.39 -16.53
CA PRO A 520 -58.23 19.42 -16.46
C PRO A 520 -57.11 19.10 -15.46
N ALA A 521 -55.87 19.27 -15.89
CA ALA A 521 -54.75 19.40 -14.98
C ALA A 521 -54.65 20.87 -14.55
N ILE A 522 -54.61 21.09 -13.24
CA ILE A 522 -54.27 22.37 -12.62
C ILE A 522 -52.87 22.76 -13.13
N GLU A 523 -52.77 23.91 -13.78
CA GLU A 523 -51.51 24.48 -14.23
C GLU A 523 -50.73 24.95 -12.98
N GLU A 524 -49.75 24.16 -12.56
CA GLU A 524 -48.75 24.61 -11.58
C GLU A 524 -47.95 25.77 -12.20
N PRO A 525 -47.72 26.86 -11.45
CA PRO A 525 -46.89 27.95 -11.96
C PRO A 525 -45.46 27.42 -12.22
N PRO A 526 -44.76 27.93 -13.25
CA PRO A 526 -43.42 27.45 -13.57
C PRO A 526 -42.51 27.70 -12.37
N ALA A 527 -41.93 26.64 -11.83
CA ALA A 527 -40.83 26.77 -10.86
C ALA A 527 -39.69 27.55 -11.54
N GLU A 528 -39.25 28.64 -10.93
CA GLU A 528 -38.01 29.31 -11.29
C GLU A 528 -36.89 28.27 -11.25
N GLN A 529 -36.41 27.86 -12.42
CA GLN A 529 -35.28 26.95 -12.51
C GLN A 529 -34.06 27.64 -11.88
N PRO A 530 -33.38 27.01 -10.92
CA PRO A 530 -32.12 27.53 -10.41
C PRO A 530 -31.12 27.66 -11.58
N PRO A 531 -30.11 28.54 -11.48
CA PRO A 531 -29.14 28.76 -12.53
C PRO A 531 -28.54 27.41 -12.99
N GLU A 532 -28.48 27.20 -14.32
CA GLU A 532 -28.04 25.94 -14.95
C GLU A 532 -26.69 25.42 -14.38
N ASP A 533 -25.82 26.33 -13.91
CA ASP A 533 -24.52 26.02 -13.29
C ASP A 533 -24.59 25.20 -11.98
N ALA A 534 -25.65 25.32 -11.17
CA ALA A 534 -25.74 24.57 -9.89
C ALA A 534 -26.09 23.09 -10.10
N SER A 535 -26.81 22.78 -11.18
CA SER A 535 -27.23 21.41 -11.53
C SER A 535 -26.07 20.54 -12.04
N ALA A 536 -24.98 21.18 -12.50
CA ALA A 536 -23.80 20.49 -13.03
C ALA A 536 -22.96 19.79 -11.95
N LEU A 537 -23.11 20.19 -10.68
CA LEU A 537 -22.33 19.67 -9.54
C LEU A 537 -23.01 18.49 -8.80
N GLU A 538 -24.34 18.41 -8.83
CA GLU A 538 -25.10 17.34 -8.17
C GLU A 538 -24.94 16.03 -8.94
N ILE A 539 -24.98 14.86 -8.30
CA ILE A 539 -24.68 13.54 -8.85
C ILE A 539 -25.79 12.55 -8.48
N PRO A 540 -26.73 12.23 -9.39
CA PRO A 540 -27.79 11.26 -9.15
C PRO A 540 -27.19 9.88 -8.91
N LEU A 541 -27.22 9.41 -7.66
CA LEU A 541 -26.72 8.10 -7.28
C LEU A 541 -27.83 7.06 -7.35
N ARG A 542 -27.51 5.91 -7.97
CA ARG A 542 -28.38 4.73 -8.09
C ARG A 542 -27.76 3.53 -7.40
N ILE A 543 -28.49 2.91 -6.48
CA ILE A 543 -28.08 1.69 -5.77
C ILE A 543 -28.90 0.50 -6.29
N GLU A 544 -28.22 -0.60 -6.66
CA GLU A 544 -28.86 -1.83 -7.13
C GLU A 544 -29.07 -2.83 -5.99
N GLY A 545 -30.24 -3.48 -5.99
CA GLY A 545 -30.56 -4.63 -5.13
C GLY A 545 -31.53 -4.30 -4.00
N PRO A 546 -31.96 -5.32 -3.23
CA PRO A 546 -32.68 -5.07 -2.00
C PRO A 546 -31.70 -4.46 -1.00
N VAL A 547 -31.93 -3.19 -0.66
CA VAL A 547 -31.24 -2.51 0.44
C VAL A 547 -31.91 -2.88 1.77
N PRO A 548 -31.18 -2.86 2.90
CA PRO A 548 -31.77 -3.05 4.21
C PRO A 548 -32.91 -2.05 4.47
N THR A 549 -33.89 -2.46 5.29
CA THR A 549 -34.89 -1.54 5.84
C THR A 549 -34.16 -0.46 6.64
N PRO A 550 -34.46 0.83 6.43
CA PRO A 550 -33.77 1.89 7.13
C PRO A 550 -34.05 1.82 8.65
N PRO A 551 -33.08 2.22 9.50
CA PRO A 551 -33.29 2.27 10.94
C PRO A 551 -34.39 3.28 11.28
N SER A 552 -35.27 2.91 12.20
CA SER A 552 -36.33 3.80 12.70
C SER A 552 -35.74 5.10 13.27
N PRO A 553 -36.40 6.26 13.07
CA PRO A 553 -35.94 7.53 13.62
C PRO A 553 -35.93 7.52 15.16
N SER A 554 -34.92 8.19 15.74
CA SER A 554 -34.72 8.35 17.18
C SER A 554 -34.60 9.84 17.50
N TRP A 555 -35.68 10.42 18.00
CA TRP A 555 -35.79 11.86 18.19
C TRP A 555 -35.27 12.30 19.56
N GLN A 556 -34.30 13.22 19.57
CA GLN A 556 -33.95 13.98 20.76
C GLN A 556 -34.66 15.34 20.76
N GLN A 557 -35.35 15.68 21.86
CA GLN A 557 -35.99 16.99 22.00
C GLN A 557 -35.02 18.03 22.55
N LYS A 558 -34.79 19.11 21.79
CA LYS A 558 -33.91 20.22 22.19
C LYS A 558 -34.42 20.99 23.43
N ASN A 559 -35.71 20.85 23.76
CA ASN A 559 -36.39 21.57 24.84
C ASN A 559 -36.35 20.84 26.20
N SER A 560 -35.68 19.69 26.28
CA SER A 560 -35.55 18.96 27.55
C SER A 560 -34.50 19.63 28.42
N ARG A 561 -34.84 19.91 29.69
CA ARG A 561 -33.99 20.52 30.75
C ARG A 561 -32.64 19.79 31.02
N TRP A 562 -32.36 18.72 30.28
CA TRP A 562 -31.18 17.86 30.33
C TRP A 562 -30.33 17.94 29.04
N GLY A 563 -30.69 18.82 28.09
CA GLY A 563 -30.12 18.86 26.75
C GLY A 563 -28.86 19.72 26.57
N GLU A 564 -28.58 20.67 27.46
CA GLU A 564 -27.39 21.53 27.35
C GLU A 564 -26.11 20.88 27.92
N GLU A 565 -26.24 19.93 28.85
CA GLU A 565 -25.11 19.34 29.60
C GLU A 565 -24.50 18.09 28.91
N LEU A 566 -25.17 17.51 27.90
CA LEU A 566 -24.76 16.29 27.20
C LEU A 566 -24.14 16.53 25.80
N ILE A 567 -24.06 17.78 25.35
CA ILE A 567 -23.61 18.12 23.98
C ILE A 567 -22.08 18.31 23.89
N SER A 568 -21.37 18.64 24.97
CA SER A 568 -19.94 19.02 24.88
C SER A 568 -18.99 17.89 24.50
N ASP A 569 -19.36 16.63 24.78
CA ASP A 569 -18.43 15.49 24.70
C ASP A 569 -18.75 14.52 23.54
N ARG A 570 -19.72 14.85 22.67
CA ARG A 570 -20.13 14.01 21.54
C ARG A 570 -19.26 14.27 20.32
N GLU A 571 -18.63 13.22 19.80
CA GLU A 571 -18.00 13.28 18.48
C GLU A 571 -19.08 13.37 17.39
N THR A 572 -18.99 14.40 16.54
CA THR A 572 -19.94 14.64 15.45
C THR A 572 -19.20 14.99 14.16
N VAL A 573 -19.88 14.86 13.02
CA VAL A 573 -19.39 15.31 11.72
C VAL A 573 -20.32 16.40 11.21
N ALA A 574 -19.78 17.58 10.90
CA ALA A 574 -20.56 18.69 10.38
C ALA A 574 -21.17 18.35 9.01
N ALA A 575 -22.39 18.81 8.75
CA ALA A 575 -23.09 18.58 7.47
C ALA A 575 -22.33 19.16 6.26
N ASP A 576 -21.47 20.15 6.50
CA ASP A 576 -20.60 20.78 5.52
C ASP A 576 -19.14 20.32 5.61
N HIS A 577 -18.88 19.14 6.18
CA HIS A 577 -17.56 18.52 6.18
C HIS A 577 -17.03 18.26 4.76
N ARG A 578 -15.71 18.36 4.59
CA ARG A 578 -14.96 18.04 3.38
C ARG A 578 -13.91 17.00 3.74
N THR A 579 -13.85 15.92 2.96
CA THR A 579 -12.88 14.86 3.27
C THR A 579 -11.44 15.33 3.04
N THR A 580 -10.57 15.01 3.99
CA THR A 580 -9.12 15.14 3.82
C THR A 580 -8.52 13.91 3.15
N ASP A 581 -7.30 14.00 2.63
CA ASP A 581 -6.58 12.87 2.02
C ASP A 581 -6.41 11.71 3.01
N VAL A 582 -6.09 12.03 4.26
CA VAL A 582 -5.95 11.07 5.35
C VAL A 582 -7.26 10.35 5.65
N GLU A 583 -8.40 11.07 5.63
CA GLU A 583 -9.72 10.47 5.82
C GLU A 583 -10.09 9.54 4.66
N ARG A 584 -9.78 9.95 3.43
CA ARG A 584 -10.01 9.12 2.23
C ARG A 584 -9.19 7.84 2.23
N ASP A 585 -7.93 7.91 2.67
CA ASP A 585 -7.10 6.71 2.85
C ASP A 585 -7.62 5.81 3.97
N ALA A 586 -8.15 6.39 5.06
CA ALA A 586 -8.80 5.63 6.12
C ALA A 586 -10.07 4.92 5.64
N VAL A 587 -10.90 5.57 4.83
CA VAL A 587 -12.10 4.97 4.22
C VAL A 587 -11.74 3.74 3.39
N ARG A 588 -10.71 3.85 2.54
CA ARG A 588 -10.23 2.74 1.71
C ARG A 588 -9.77 1.56 2.56
N ARG A 589 -9.06 1.84 3.67
CA ARG A 589 -8.64 0.82 4.64
C ARG A 589 -9.82 0.19 5.38
N ILE A 590 -10.83 0.97 5.78
CA ILE A 590 -12.02 0.49 6.51
C ILE A 590 -12.85 -0.43 5.61
N LEU A 591 -13.05 -0.05 4.36
CA LEU A 591 -13.84 -0.83 3.39
C LEU A 591 -13.06 -2.02 2.81
N GLY A 592 -11.73 -1.94 2.73
CA GLY A 592 -10.86 -3.02 2.27
C GLY A 592 -11.29 -3.57 0.91
N GLU A 593 -11.45 -4.90 0.82
CA GLU A 593 -11.86 -5.63 -0.39
C GLU A 593 -13.24 -5.19 -0.95
N ARG A 594 -14.08 -4.51 -0.15
CA ARG A 594 -15.38 -4.01 -0.61
C ARG A 594 -15.25 -2.71 -1.40
N TYR A 595 -14.21 -1.92 -1.16
CA TYR A 595 -14.04 -0.59 -1.76
C TYR A 595 -13.99 -0.62 -3.30
N PRO A 596 -13.22 -1.50 -3.96
CA PRO A 596 -13.11 -1.50 -5.43
C PRO A 596 -14.46 -1.71 -6.14
N ALA A 597 -15.35 -2.50 -5.56
CA ALA A 597 -16.68 -2.75 -6.14
C ALA A 597 -17.52 -1.46 -6.17
N PHE A 598 -17.56 -0.72 -5.05
CA PHE A 598 -18.26 0.56 -4.96
C PHE A 598 -17.60 1.65 -5.81
N ALA A 599 -16.27 1.75 -5.75
CA ALA A 599 -15.51 2.71 -6.56
C ALA A 599 -15.70 2.47 -8.07
N THR A 600 -15.74 1.21 -8.52
CA THR A 600 -16.02 0.86 -9.93
C THR A 600 -17.44 1.24 -10.34
N ALA A 601 -18.43 0.97 -9.49
CA ALA A 601 -19.83 1.34 -9.77
C ALA A 601 -19.98 2.86 -9.90
N VAL A 602 -19.38 3.62 -8.98
CA VAL A 602 -19.36 5.08 -9.02
C VAL A 602 -18.57 5.60 -10.22
N GLY A 603 -17.42 5.02 -10.54
CA GLY A 603 -16.64 5.39 -11.73
C GLY A 603 -17.44 5.26 -13.03
N ARG A 604 -18.23 4.18 -13.17
CA ARG A 604 -19.16 4.01 -14.30
C ARG A 604 -20.29 5.05 -14.29
N LEU A 605 -20.82 5.38 -13.12
CA LEU A 605 -21.86 6.41 -12.98
C LEU A 605 -21.35 7.78 -13.45
N LEU A 606 -20.15 8.17 -13.01
CA LEU A 606 -19.53 9.43 -13.40
C LEU A 606 -19.22 9.46 -14.91
N ALA A 607 -18.74 8.35 -15.48
CA ALA A 607 -18.44 8.24 -16.91
C ALA A 607 -19.68 8.32 -17.83
N GLN A 608 -20.87 7.98 -17.33
CA GLN A 608 -22.11 8.03 -18.11
C GLN A 608 -22.75 9.43 -18.18
N ARG A 609 -22.13 10.45 -17.56
CA ARG A 609 -22.70 11.80 -17.53
C ARG A 609 -22.38 12.59 -18.79
N PRO A 610 -23.38 13.26 -19.38
CA PRO A 610 -23.14 14.26 -20.42
C PRO A 610 -22.62 15.55 -19.78
N GLY A 611 -21.43 15.99 -20.20
CA GLY A 611 -20.83 17.27 -19.79
C GLY A 611 -19.59 17.11 -18.91
N PRO A 612 -18.60 18.02 -19.01
CA PRO A 612 -17.45 18.02 -18.10
C PRO A 612 -17.94 18.26 -16.67
N LEU A 613 -17.38 17.52 -15.70
CA LEU A 613 -17.61 17.77 -14.29
C LEU A 613 -17.01 19.15 -13.97
N VAL A 614 -17.81 20.21 -13.92
CA VAL A 614 -17.38 21.56 -13.53
C VAL A 614 -17.25 21.62 -12.00
N ASP A 615 -16.60 20.63 -11.40
CA ASP A 615 -16.39 20.52 -9.95
C ASP A 615 -14.92 20.82 -9.64
N PRO A 616 -14.62 21.84 -8.83
CA PRO A 616 -13.24 22.14 -8.42
C PRO A 616 -12.61 21.04 -7.57
N VAL A 617 -13.40 20.03 -7.14
CA VAL A 617 -12.92 18.92 -6.31
C VAL A 617 -12.42 17.75 -7.19
N PRO A 618 -11.24 17.17 -6.88
CA PRO A 618 -10.71 16.02 -7.63
C PRO A 618 -11.70 14.85 -7.71
N VAL A 619 -11.82 14.23 -8.90
CA VAL A 619 -12.71 13.09 -9.15
C VAL A 619 -12.47 11.94 -8.15
N GLU A 620 -11.22 11.71 -7.71
CA GLU A 620 -10.87 10.69 -6.71
C GLU A 620 -11.57 10.92 -5.35
N THR A 621 -11.71 12.19 -4.95
CA THR A 621 -12.45 12.58 -3.75
C THR A 621 -13.92 12.20 -3.92
N THR A 622 -14.54 12.60 -5.03
CA THR A 622 -15.93 12.27 -5.36
C THR A 622 -16.18 10.76 -5.43
N VAL A 623 -15.26 9.99 -6.03
CA VAL A 623 -15.34 8.52 -6.09
C VAL A 623 -15.30 7.93 -4.69
N THR A 624 -14.43 8.42 -3.81
CA THR A 624 -14.28 7.89 -2.45
C THR A 624 -15.48 8.23 -1.58
N GLU A 625 -15.97 9.47 -1.65
CA GLU A 625 -17.16 9.95 -0.93
C GLU A 625 -18.42 9.18 -1.36
N LEU A 626 -18.65 9.01 -2.66
CA LEU A 626 -19.80 8.26 -3.18
C LEU A 626 -19.65 6.74 -2.98
N ALA A 627 -18.43 6.20 -2.97
CA ALA A 627 -18.20 4.79 -2.65
C ALA A 627 -18.51 4.50 -1.18
N ALA A 628 -18.11 5.40 -0.26
CA ALA A 628 -18.46 5.31 1.15
C ALA A 628 -19.98 5.39 1.35
N LEU A 629 -20.64 6.35 0.69
CA LEU A 629 -22.10 6.49 0.71
C LEU A 629 -22.82 5.24 0.15
N SER A 630 -22.30 4.64 -0.92
CA SER A 630 -22.84 3.41 -1.50
C SER A 630 -22.69 2.20 -0.57
N ALA A 631 -21.55 2.11 0.14
CA ALA A 631 -21.31 1.08 1.15
C ALA A 631 -22.25 1.23 2.36
N TYR A 632 -22.44 2.47 2.83
CA TYR A 632 -23.41 2.82 3.86
C TYR A 632 -24.82 2.37 3.49
N LEU A 633 -25.33 2.79 2.33
CA LEU A 633 -26.69 2.46 1.88
C LEU A 633 -26.89 0.97 1.58
N GLY A 634 -25.82 0.27 1.18
CA GLY A 634 -25.91 -1.14 0.82
C GLY A 634 -25.84 -2.07 2.02
N GLN A 635 -25.03 -1.76 3.04
CA GLN A 635 -24.62 -2.74 4.06
C GLN A 635 -24.40 -2.18 5.45
N ASP A 636 -24.02 -0.91 5.61
CA ASP A 636 -23.52 -0.38 6.90
C ASP A 636 -24.48 0.62 7.57
N GLU A 637 -25.73 0.72 7.10
CA GLU A 637 -26.69 1.75 7.52
C GLU A 637 -26.92 1.78 9.04
N ASP A 638 -27.26 0.62 9.63
CA ASP A 638 -27.49 0.49 11.08
C ASP A 638 -26.25 0.82 11.91
N LEU A 639 -25.08 0.35 11.49
CA LEU A 639 -23.81 0.57 12.19
C LEU A 639 -23.47 2.06 12.25
N VAL A 640 -23.59 2.76 11.12
CA VAL A 640 -23.26 4.19 11.03
C VAL A 640 -24.26 5.03 11.81
N VAL A 641 -25.57 4.73 11.69
CA VAL A 641 -26.62 5.48 12.39
C VAL A 641 -26.50 5.29 13.91
N GLU A 642 -26.26 4.08 14.39
CA GLU A 642 -26.09 3.85 15.82
C GLU A 642 -24.83 4.53 16.37
N THR A 643 -23.72 4.47 15.64
CA THR A 643 -22.46 5.14 16.04
C THR A 643 -22.62 6.66 16.15
N LEU A 644 -23.38 7.28 15.23
CA LEU A 644 -23.72 8.70 15.29
C LEU A 644 -24.64 9.03 16.49
N ARG A 645 -25.57 8.13 16.81
CA ARG A 645 -26.50 8.30 17.95
C ARG A 645 -25.80 8.15 19.30
N THR A 646 -24.78 7.31 19.42
CA THR A 646 -23.98 7.23 20.65
C THR A 646 -23.02 8.41 20.80
N GLY A 647 -22.58 9.03 19.70
CA GLY A 647 -21.64 10.15 19.71
C GLY A 647 -20.19 9.70 19.97
N THR A 648 -19.87 8.44 19.69
CA THR A 648 -18.54 7.83 19.87
C THR A 648 -18.06 7.27 18.53
N LEU A 649 -17.56 8.13 17.65
CA LEU A 649 -17.21 7.76 16.28
C LEU A 649 -15.92 6.94 16.23
N GLY A 650 -14.92 7.32 17.04
CA GLY A 650 -13.64 6.64 17.16
C GLY A 650 -13.00 6.36 15.80
N ARG A 651 -12.68 5.09 15.53
CA ARG A 651 -12.03 4.68 14.27
C ARG A 651 -12.93 4.78 13.03
N LEU A 652 -14.24 4.90 13.21
CA LEU A 652 -15.19 5.06 12.10
C LEU A 652 -15.36 6.52 11.67
N GLN A 653 -14.82 7.49 12.41
CA GLN A 653 -14.97 8.92 12.08
C GLN A 653 -14.61 9.23 10.60
N PRO A 654 -13.51 8.74 10.02
CA PRO A 654 -13.18 9.02 8.62
C PRO A 654 -14.19 8.44 7.62
N TYR A 655 -14.74 7.26 7.95
CA TYR A 655 -15.77 6.63 7.12
C TYR A 655 -17.07 7.44 7.14
N ILE A 656 -17.50 7.86 8.33
CA ILE A 656 -18.69 8.68 8.53
C ILE A 656 -18.51 10.06 7.87
N ALA A 657 -17.33 10.66 8.00
CA ALA A 657 -16.95 11.90 7.32
C ALA A 657 -17.12 11.80 5.79
N ALA A 658 -16.67 10.70 5.19
CA ALA A 658 -16.84 10.46 3.76
C ALA A 658 -18.29 10.20 3.34
N VAL A 659 -19.09 9.52 4.16
CA VAL A 659 -20.54 9.36 3.92
C VAL A 659 -21.23 10.72 3.92
N VAL A 660 -20.98 11.56 4.93
CA VAL A 660 -21.57 12.91 5.05
C VAL A 660 -21.14 13.80 3.90
N ALA A 661 -19.86 13.77 3.52
CA ALA A 661 -19.37 14.52 2.37
C ALA A 661 -19.99 14.03 1.05
N GLY A 662 -20.18 12.71 0.91
CA GLY A 662 -20.87 12.09 -0.23
C GLY A 662 -22.33 12.50 -0.36
N LEU A 663 -23.05 12.68 0.75
CA LEU A 663 -24.44 13.17 0.74
C LEU A 663 -24.55 14.53 0.03
N ARG A 664 -23.57 15.42 0.22
CA ARG A 664 -23.57 16.77 -0.38
C ARG A 664 -23.47 16.75 -1.90
N ARG A 665 -23.00 15.64 -2.48
CA ARG A 665 -22.90 15.45 -3.92
C ARG A 665 -24.23 15.09 -4.53
N LEU A 666 -25.21 14.64 -3.77
CA LEU A 666 -26.49 14.20 -4.30
C LEU A 666 -27.41 15.39 -4.62
N PRO A 667 -28.37 15.19 -5.56
CA PRO A 667 -29.40 16.18 -5.82
C PRO A 667 -30.19 16.55 -4.58
N LEU A 668 -30.49 17.83 -4.42
CA LEU A 668 -31.41 18.31 -3.39
C LEU A 668 -32.83 17.80 -3.65
N HIS A 669 -33.53 17.47 -2.57
CA HIS A 669 -34.96 17.22 -2.56
C HIS A 669 -35.66 18.31 -1.76
N GLN A 670 -36.49 19.10 -2.43
CA GLN A 670 -37.37 20.08 -1.79
C GLN A 670 -38.81 19.60 -1.95
N GLY A 671 -39.44 19.21 -0.84
CA GLY A 671 -40.77 18.61 -0.87
C GLY A 671 -41.05 17.67 0.29
N ILE A 672 -42.16 16.94 0.17
CA ILE A 672 -42.65 16.04 1.22
C ILE A 672 -41.97 14.69 1.11
N THR A 673 -41.44 14.21 2.23
CA THR A 673 -40.87 12.88 2.38
C THR A 673 -41.37 12.22 3.65
N THR A 674 -41.32 10.89 3.73
CA THR A 674 -41.93 10.13 4.83
C THR A 674 -41.02 9.06 5.40
N CYS A 675 -41.05 8.87 6.71
CA CYS A 675 -40.49 7.69 7.38
C CYS A 675 -41.44 7.21 8.48
N TRP A 676 -41.18 6.04 9.03
CA TRP A 676 -42.03 5.41 10.04
C TRP A 676 -41.21 4.87 11.20
N SER A 677 -41.89 4.65 12.33
CA SER A 677 -41.33 3.97 13.49
C SER A 677 -42.40 3.08 14.14
N VAL A 678 -41.95 2.08 14.89
CA VAL A 678 -42.80 1.41 15.87
C VAL A 678 -43.27 2.43 16.90
N ALA A 679 -44.55 2.40 17.26
CA ALA A 679 -45.12 3.34 18.23
C ALA A 679 -44.48 3.13 19.62
N PRO A 680 -43.81 4.15 20.19
CA PRO A 680 -43.47 4.14 21.59
C PRO A 680 -44.74 4.24 22.45
N PRO A 681 -44.76 3.67 23.67
CA PRO A 681 -45.88 3.84 24.59
C PRO A 681 -46.10 5.35 24.89
N ASN A 682 -47.36 5.81 24.82
CA ASN A 682 -47.79 7.19 25.06
C ASN A 682 -47.29 8.25 24.06
N ILE A 683 -47.18 7.91 22.77
CA ILE A 683 -46.70 8.84 21.73
C ILE A 683 -47.43 10.19 21.66
N THR A 684 -48.74 10.23 21.92
CA THR A 684 -49.53 11.48 21.86
C THR A 684 -49.10 12.53 22.90
N ASN A 685 -48.47 12.10 23.99
CA ASN A 685 -47.87 12.99 24.99
C ASN A 685 -46.40 13.33 24.69
N HIS A 686 -45.80 12.68 23.69
CA HIS A 686 -44.37 12.79 23.40
C HIS A 686 -44.05 13.95 22.46
N PHE A 687 -44.95 14.33 21.55
CA PHE A 687 -44.71 15.42 20.59
C PHE A 687 -45.77 16.52 20.72
N ARG A 688 -45.34 17.78 20.77
CA ARG A 688 -46.20 18.96 20.75
C ARG A 688 -45.84 19.85 19.59
N THR A 689 -46.86 20.52 19.01
CA THR A 689 -46.63 21.59 18.04
C THR A 689 -45.65 22.62 18.61
N GLY A 690 -44.62 22.93 17.84
CA GLY A 690 -43.54 23.83 18.21
C GLY A 690 -42.30 23.14 18.76
N ASP A 691 -42.35 21.85 19.10
CA ASP A 691 -41.16 21.10 19.51
C ASP A 691 -40.12 21.05 18.38
N VAL A 692 -38.85 21.05 18.76
CA VAL A 692 -37.73 20.84 17.84
C VAL A 692 -37.11 19.49 18.15
N LEU A 693 -37.25 18.59 17.19
CA LEU A 693 -36.71 17.24 17.21
C LEU A 693 -35.38 17.23 16.47
N VAL A 694 -34.38 16.56 17.02
CA VAL A 694 -33.07 16.38 16.39
C VAL A 694 -32.85 14.88 16.22
N GLU A 695 -32.52 14.46 15.01
CA GLU A 695 -31.97 13.13 14.74
C GLU A 695 -30.45 13.27 14.63
N HIS A 696 -29.71 12.53 15.46
CA HIS A 696 -28.24 12.57 15.46
C HIS A 696 -27.64 11.64 14.42
N GLY A 697 -28.34 10.58 14.03
CA GLY A 697 -27.99 9.73 12.90
C GLY A 697 -28.29 10.39 11.55
N ILE A 698 -27.93 9.70 10.47
CA ILE A 698 -28.42 10.05 9.13
C ILE A 698 -29.89 9.61 9.05
N LEU A 699 -30.82 10.56 8.89
CA LEU A 699 -32.24 10.25 8.74
C LEU A 699 -32.51 9.80 7.30
N ASN A 700 -33.13 8.64 7.13
CA ASN A 700 -33.52 8.09 5.83
C ASN A 700 -35.05 8.07 5.71
N THR A 701 -35.57 8.76 4.69
CA THR A 701 -37.00 8.87 4.40
C THR A 701 -37.26 8.51 2.93
N HIS A 702 -38.52 8.36 2.56
CA HIS A 702 -38.96 8.02 1.22
C HIS A 702 -39.66 9.22 0.57
N ALA A 703 -39.28 9.60 -0.65
CA ALA A 703 -40.03 10.57 -1.44
C ALA A 703 -41.24 9.89 -2.08
N ASN A 704 -42.35 10.62 -2.21
CA ASN A 704 -43.57 10.16 -2.89
C ASN A 704 -44.04 8.75 -2.50
N PRO A 705 -44.23 8.44 -1.20
CA PRO A 705 -44.74 7.12 -0.78
C PRO A 705 -46.05 6.77 -1.50
N GLN A 706 -46.06 5.68 -2.27
CA GLN A 706 -47.24 5.13 -2.95
C GLN A 706 -47.81 3.89 -2.23
N GLU A 707 -47.15 3.43 -1.17
CA GLU A 707 -47.50 2.24 -0.40
C GLU A 707 -47.52 2.57 1.10
N SER A 708 -48.41 1.92 1.85
CA SER A 708 -48.43 1.99 3.31
C SER A 708 -47.34 1.10 3.90
N PHE A 709 -46.61 1.61 4.88
CA PHE A 709 -45.55 0.87 5.57
C PHE A 709 -46.04 0.44 6.96
N ASP A 710 -45.59 -0.75 7.40
CA ASP A 710 -45.98 -1.32 8.70
C ASP A 710 -45.27 -0.56 9.84
N GLY A 711 -45.95 0.42 10.43
CA GLY A 711 -45.42 1.29 11.48
C GLY A 711 -46.52 1.88 12.33
N GLY A 712 -46.27 2.04 13.63
CA GLY A 712 -47.26 2.64 14.55
C GLY A 712 -47.30 4.18 14.48
N VAL A 713 -46.29 4.78 13.86
CA VAL A 713 -46.11 6.23 13.69
C VAL A 713 -45.59 6.52 12.30
N GLU A 714 -46.21 7.49 11.64
CA GLU A 714 -45.78 8.03 10.36
C GLU A 714 -45.29 9.47 10.56
N TYR A 715 -44.09 9.76 10.08
CA TYR A 715 -43.52 11.10 10.06
C TYR A 715 -43.58 11.63 8.64
N LEU A 716 -44.29 12.74 8.44
CA LEU A 716 -44.29 13.48 7.17
C LEU A 716 -43.40 14.70 7.34
N VAL A 717 -42.32 14.75 6.58
CA VAL A 717 -41.27 15.76 6.69
C VAL A 717 -41.29 16.64 5.45
N TRP A 718 -41.37 17.95 5.65
CA TRP A 718 -41.03 18.92 4.60
C TRP A 718 -39.51 19.12 4.56
N SER A 719 -38.89 18.68 3.46
CA SER A 719 -37.45 18.77 3.22
C SER A 719 -37.07 20.08 2.52
N LEU A 720 -35.95 20.65 2.96
CA LEU A 720 -35.25 21.78 2.35
C LEU A 720 -33.89 21.37 1.79
N THR A 721 -33.13 20.56 2.55
CA THR A 721 -31.74 20.19 2.22
C THR A 721 -31.51 18.70 2.06
N GLY A 722 -32.57 17.89 2.13
CA GLY A 722 -32.51 16.44 1.98
C GLY A 722 -31.90 16.04 0.63
N ARG A 723 -31.21 14.90 0.63
CA ARG A 723 -30.37 14.44 -0.48
C ARG A 723 -30.96 13.20 -1.13
N ARG A 724 -31.26 13.27 -2.44
CA ARG A 724 -32.00 12.22 -3.16
C ARG A 724 -31.10 11.10 -3.65
N VAL A 725 -31.52 9.86 -3.40
CA VAL A 725 -30.93 8.62 -3.92
C VAL A 725 -32.01 7.74 -4.52
N GLU A 726 -31.72 7.14 -5.67
CA GLU A 726 -32.57 6.13 -6.29
C GLU A 726 -32.11 4.73 -5.90
N VAL A 727 -33.03 3.89 -5.41
CA VAL A 727 -32.79 2.48 -5.09
C VAL A 727 -33.62 1.63 -6.05
N VAL A 728 -32.95 0.75 -6.78
CA VAL A 728 -33.59 -0.11 -7.79
C VAL A 728 -33.49 -1.57 -7.37
N ASP A 729 -34.62 -2.14 -6.97
CA ASP A 729 -34.74 -3.59 -6.76
C ASP A 729 -35.25 -4.26 -8.05
N ARG A 730 -34.32 -4.79 -8.84
CA ARG A 730 -34.65 -5.51 -10.09
C ARG A 730 -35.46 -6.80 -9.86
N ARG A 731 -35.39 -7.42 -8.67
CA ARG A 731 -36.15 -8.64 -8.36
C ARG A 731 -37.60 -8.33 -8.03
N ALA A 732 -37.83 -7.25 -7.29
CA ALA A 732 -39.17 -6.76 -6.97
C ALA A 732 -39.78 -5.91 -8.11
N GLY A 733 -38.96 -5.38 -9.02
CA GLY A 733 -39.41 -4.43 -10.05
C GLY A 733 -39.76 -3.06 -9.47
N VAL A 734 -39.27 -2.74 -8.26
CA VAL A 734 -39.60 -1.53 -7.51
C VAL A 734 -38.44 -0.55 -7.57
N VAL A 735 -38.76 0.72 -7.83
CA VAL A 735 -37.83 1.85 -7.72
C VAL A 735 -38.29 2.71 -6.56
N ASN A 736 -37.44 2.85 -5.55
CA ASN A 736 -37.69 3.69 -4.38
C ASN A 736 -36.79 4.92 -4.42
N GLU A 737 -37.37 6.10 -4.23
CA GLU A 737 -36.60 7.33 -4.03
C GLU A 737 -36.40 7.56 -2.53
N ARG A 738 -35.16 7.41 -2.06
CA ARG A 738 -34.77 7.72 -0.69
C ARG A 738 -34.30 9.18 -0.60
N VAL A 739 -34.62 9.84 0.51
CA VAL A 739 -34.17 11.18 0.86
C VAL A 739 -33.41 11.07 2.18
N LEU A 740 -32.14 11.49 2.15
CA LEU A 740 -31.21 11.36 3.27
C LEU A 740 -30.94 12.74 3.87
N PHE A 741 -30.99 12.85 5.20
CA PHE A 741 -30.61 14.07 5.91
C PHE A 741 -29.31 13.84 6.69
N PRO A 742 -28.38 14.81 6.70
CA PRO A 742 -27.13 14.68 7.45
C PRO A 742 -27.38 14.54 8.96
N PRO A 743 -26.37 14.07 9.73
CA PRO A 743 -26.49 13.95 11.17
C PRO A 743 -26.79 15.31 11.84
N ALA A 744 -27.47 15.25 12.97
CA ALA A 744 -27.89 16.40 13.78
C ALA A 744 -28.86 17.38 13.07
N THR A 745 -29.60 16.90 12.06
CA THR A 745 -30.64 17.71 11.40
C THR A 745 -31.81 17.95 12.37
N ALA A 746 -32.26 19.21 12.45
CA ALA A 746 -33.35 19.63 13.32
C ALA A 746 -34.67 19.76 12.54
N PHE A 747 -35.76 19.34 13.16
CA PHE A 747 -37.10 19.32 12.59
C PHE A 747 -38.09 19.92 13.57
N LYS A 748 -38.87 20.90 13.12
CA LYS A 748 -39.93 21.52 13.91
C LYS A 748 -41.24 20.75 13.73
N VAL A 749 -41.88 20.37 14.83
CA VAL A 749 -43.22 19.78 14.82
C VAL A 749 -44.24 20.88 14.51
N LEU A 750 -44.95 20.73 13.39
CA LEU A 750 -46.02 21.64 13.01
C LEU A 750 -47.37 21.18 13.54
N ALA A 751 -47.64 19.88 13.47
CA ALA A 751 -48.89 19.29 13.96
C ALA A 751 -48.71 17.80 14.24
N VAL A 752 -49.59 17.26 15.08
CA VAL A 752 -49.70 15.84 15.38
C VAL A 752 -51.15 15.44 15.17
N SER A 753 -51.38 14.41 14.36
CA SER A 753 -52.71 13.85 14.09
C SER A 753 -52.79 12.47 14.72
N GLU A 754 -53.59 12.36 15.77
CA GLU A 754 -53.71 11.13 16.56
C GLU A 754 -54.30 9.97 15.73
N SER A 755 -53.95 8.75 16.14
CA SER A 755 -54.55 7.51 15.63
C SER A 755 -56.04 7.44 16.00
N ASP A 756 -56.87 7.00 15.05
CA ASP A 756 -58.29 6.68 15.26
C ASP A 756 -58.52 5.18 15.55
N GLY A 757 -57.44 4.42 15.79
CA GLY A 757 -57.45 2.97 16.03
C GLY A 757 -57.29 2.09 14.78
N SER A 758 -57.45 2.66 13.57
CA SER A 758 -57.23 1.97 12.29
C SER A 758 -56.03 2.52 11.52
N ALA A 759 -55.69 3.80 11.71
CA ALA A 759 -54.55 4.47 11.08
C ALA A 759 -53.42 4.77 12.08
N PRO A 760 -52.14 4.83 11.64
CA PRO A 760 -51.03 5.22 12.50
C PRO A 760 -51.12 6.68 12.95
N THR A 761 -50.42 7.02 14.04
CA THR A 761 -50.29 8.42 14.46
C THR A 761 -49.39 9.16 13.47
N GLN A 762 -49.84 10.30 12.94
CA GLN A 762 -49.07 11.08 11.97
C GLN A 762 -48.46 12.31 12.63
N VAL A 763 -47.16 12.51 12.46
CA VAL A 763 -46.42 13.67 12.96
C VAL A 763 -45.92 14.49 11.77
N LEU A 764 -46.35 15.75 11.69
CA LEU A 764 -46.06 16.66 10.58
C LEU A 764 -44.86 17.53 10.97
N LEU A 765 -43.74 17.35 10.27
CA LEU A 765 -42.44 17.94 10.56
C LEU A 765 -42.01 18.88 9.44
N GLN A 766 -41.29 19.93 9.81
CA GLN A 766 -40.61 20.83 8.89
C GLN A 766 -39.12 20.86 9.22
N GLU A 767 -38.25 20.62 8.24
CA GLU A 767 -36.81 20.83 8.41
C GLU A 767 -36.53 22.28 8.83
N ALA A 768 -35.72 22.45 9.87
CA ALA A 768 -35.23 23.75 10.30
C ALA A 768 -34.09 24.18 9.35
N GLY A 769 -34.34 25.21 8.54
CA GLY A 769 -33.34 25.80 7.66
C GLY A 769 -32.62 26.98 8.29
N ASP A 770 -31.68 27.54 7.54
CA ASP A 770 -31.11 28.85 7.85
C ASP A 770 -32.16 29.97 7.65
N ALA A 771 -31.79 31.21 8.01
CA ALA A 771 -32.69 32.35 7.87
C ALA A 771 -33.21 32.59 6.44
N ARG A 772 -32.53 32.04 5.42
CA ARG A 772 -32.96 32.11 4.01
C ARG A 772 -34.02 31.03 3.73
N GLY A 773 -33.78 29.80 4.14
CA GLY A 773 -34.74 28.69 4.05
C GLY A 773 -36.04 29.00 4.79
N GLU A 774 -35.97 29.56 6.01
CA GLU A 774 -37.18 29.95 6.75
C GLU A 774 -38.01 31.03 6.01
N ARG A 775 -37.33 31.99 5.37
CA ARG A 775 -37.99 33.00 4.53
C ARG A 775 -38.64 32.39 3.31
N GLN A 776 -37.98 31.43 2.65
CA GLN A 776 -38.53 30.71 1.50
C GLN A 776 -39.80 29.94 1.91
N LEU A 777 -39.76 29.21 3.03
CA LEU A 777 -40.91 28.45 3.52
C LEU A 777 -42.10 29.36 3.89
N ALA A 778 -41.84 30.53 4.48
CA ALA A 778 -42.90 31.49 4.83
C ALA A 778 -43.65 32.04 3.60
N GLN A 779 -42.99 32.08 2.44
CA GLN A 779 -43.53 32.60 1.19
C GLN A 779 -44.34 31.56 0.39
N LEU A 780 -44.22 30.26 0.69
CA LEU A 780 -44.95 29.21 -0.01
C LEU A 780 -46.48 29.35 0.14
N ARG A 781 -47.20 29.12 -0.96
CA ARG A 781 -48.66 29.09 -1.02
C ARG A 781 -49.10 27.89 -1.88
N PRO A 782 -49.87 26.93 -1.34
CA PRO A 782 -50.30 26.79 0.06
C PRO A 782 -49.14 26.63 1.05
N SER A 783 -49.37 26.89 2.35
CA SER A 783 -48.34 26.80 3.38
C SER A 783 -47.83 25.36 3.53
N VAL A 784 -46.62 25.20 4.07
CA VAL A 784 -46.01 23.88 4.35
C VAL A 784 -46.95 22.98 5.14
N LEU A 785 -47.56 23.49 6.22
CA LEU A 785 -48.51 22.73 7.04
C LEU A 785 -49.70 22.24 6.21
N THR A 786 -50.30 23.11 5.40
CA THR A 786 -51.44 22.72 4.55
C THR A 786 -51.06 21.67 3.51
N GLN A 787 -49.84 21.72 2.96
CA GLN A 787 -49.36 20.70 2.03
C GLN A 787 -49.14 19.35 2.72
N LEU A 788 -48.53 19.37 3.91
CA LEU A 788 -48.33 18.19 4.73
C LEU A 788 -49.66 17.58 5.20
N GLU A 789 -50.64 18.38 5.60
CA GLU A 789 -51.99 17.90 5.96
C GLU A 789 -52.69 17.22 4.78
N ARG A 790 -52.56 17.75 3.56
CA ARG A 790 -53.10 17.11 2.35
C ARG A 790 -52.43 15.77 2.07
N ALA A 791 -51.10 15.71 2.18
CA ALA A 791 -50.35 14.47 2.01
C ALA A 791 -50.70 13.44 3.09
N ALA A 792 -50.87 13.88 4.34
CA ALA A 792 -51.28 13.05 5.47
C ALA A 792 -52.65 12.38 5.22
N VAL A 793 -53.63 13.14 4.73
CA VAL A 793 -54.95 12.62 4.34
C VAL A 793 -54.85 11.63 3.18
N ALA A 794 -54.05 11.94 2.16
CA ALA A 794 -53.84 11.04 1.02
C ALA A 794 -53.22 9.70 1.46
N LEU A 795 -52.21 9.72 2.31
CA LEU A 795 -51.60 8.51 2.87
C LEU A 795 -52.57 7.68 3.70
N ARG A 796 -53.40 8.31 4.55
CA ARG A 796 -54.45 7.58 5.29
C ARG A 796 -55.45 6.90 4.36
N SER A 797 -55.75 7.51 3.21
CA SER A 797 -56.66 6.90 2.24
C SER A 797 -56.08 5.67 1.56
N LEU A 798 -54.75 5.59 1.41
CA LEU A 798 -54.05 4.41 0.90
C LEU A 798 -54.01 3.28 1.93
N SER A 799 -53.82 3.58 3.21
CA SER A 799 -53.79 2.57 4.28
C SER A 799 -55.16 1.93 4.57
N ASN A 800 -56.26 2.56 4.13
CA ASN A 800 -57.63 2.07 4.29
C ASN A 800 -58.19 1.36 3.02
N ALA A 801 -57.44 1.37 1.91
CA ALA A 801 -57.78 0.72 0.64
C ALA A 801 -57.18 -0.69 0.59
#